data_AF-A0A920REQ5-F1
#
_entry.id   AF-A0A920REQ5-F1
#
_cell.length_a   1.000
_cell.length_b   1.000
_cell.length_c   1.000
_cell.angle_alpha   90.00
_cell.angle_beta   90.00
_cell.angle_gamma   90.00
#
_symmetry.space_group_name_H-M   'P 1'
#
loop_
_entity.id
_entity.type
_entity.pdbx_description
1 polymer ?
#
loop_
_entity_poly.entity_id
_entity_poly.type
_entity_poly.pdbx_seq_one_letter_code
_entity_poly.pdbx_strand_id
1 'polypeptide(L)'
;MSRVHWVWRRVHRELQVSELRVLVLAVAIAVTAVTSVGFFTDRVGRAMTLRSAEVMAADLVLRSRSLISADYATKAKTLGLDVAEVREFPSVIVVGEDITLLVSVKAVSSAYPLRGALTIADRPAGEPYSPRSGPVAGAAWGDARFWAQSQLAHGATITLGRLDLTLKQVIKREPDRGQFLFDLAAPRLLIGLQDLGATGLVTEASRVRYRLLLAGSAQALDTYRRWFKRQQTEGLSEGIELEGVGDERPALQSAMDRAASYLGLASLSAVIIAGAAIALAAKLYARRQTDVAAVMRALGASQSTLLQEVLLGLMLLACVGTLIGLVLGYLGQAGLGYFAGRALTVELPSPSVRPVLAGLISGLLMTLGFGLAPIVALRKVSVMRLIRRESTAVTTSSASLTLMAIAATTGLVFWQARDGVLAMWVLAVMIVLVLGLVGSGWLFFAGLRKIRFGPSATRYVLSSLGRRSGIATLQLCAFGAGIMALLLLMVIRVDLLDSWSTSISPQAPNHFAINIQPPQRAAFESALETANLASQGVFPMVRGRWTKHNGRRVDHATFSTPRAQRLASREFNLSVAEALPEGNTITRGSWFSTAEGRAGEWSVEEGLAQALGIALGDVLAFRIAGEEVSGSVTSLRRVAWDSFQVNFFVIASPGLLVDRPTTYIGSFALPPARGAVLADLIRQFPGVTVFDVGMLLEQVREIIDQVSLVVQYVFVFTLLAGITVLIAAVQAGAQDRLTEMAILRALGAGRRRLEWGLLLEFLILGSMAGLLAAFFSVVAGHILAREVFDLPFQPGIAVWLVGIGGGAVSIGLFGLLAIRSVLRNPPLTRLQWIQN
;
A
#
# COMPACT_ATOMS: atom_id res chain seq x y z
N MET A 1 39.90 11.22 33.58
CA MET A 1 39.27 11.10 32.24
C MET A 1 37.83 10.64 32.42
N SER A 2 36.85 11.26 31.78
CA SER A 2 35.46 10.76 31.84
C SER A 2 35.38 9.37 31.20
N ARG A 3 34.56 8.47 31.78
CA ARG A 3 34.36 7.11 31.25
C ARG A 3 33.95 7.12 29.77
N VAL A 4 33.15 8.11 29.37
CA VAL A 4 32.73 8.34 27.98
C VAL A 4 33.92 8.60 27.05
N HIS A 5 34.90 9.41 27.46
CA HIS A 5 36.09 9.70 26.65
C HIS A 5 36.94 8.45 26.41
N TRP A 6 37.06 7.60 27.45
CA TRP A 6 37.79 6.35 27.35
C TRP A 6 37.08 5.35 26.42
N VAL A 7 35.76 5.20 26.55
CA VAL A 7 34.95 4.37 25.66
C VAL A 7 35.01 4.87 24.21
N TRP A 8 34.96 6.19 23.98
CA TRP A 8 35.08 6.77 22.63
C TRP A 8 36.42 6.42 21.97
N ARG A 9 37.55 6.64 22.66
CA ARG A 9 38.89 6.27 22.13
C ARG A 9 38.99 4.78 21.83
N ARG A 10 38.42 3.96 22.72
CA ARG A 10 38.41 2.52 22.58
C ARG A 10 37.59 2.08 21.37
N VAL A 11 36.36 2.57 21.22
CA VAL A 11 35.50 2.29 20.06
C VAL A 11 36.15 2.80 18.78
N HIS A 12 36.77 3.98 18.77
CA HIS A 12 37.48 4.50 17.61
C HIS A 12 38.62 3.56 17.16
N ARG A 13 39.42 3.04 18.11
CA ARG A 13 40.46 2.04 17.79
C ARG A 13 39.84 0.73 17.31
N GLU A 14 38.73 0.32 17.92
CA GLU A 14 38.03 -0.92 17.60
C GLU A 14 37.21 -0.84 16.29
N LEU A 15 36.90 0.34 15.74
CA LEU A 15 36.31 0.49 14.40
C LEU A 15 37.21 -0.04 13.28
N GLN A 16 38.52 -0.20 13.53
CA GLN A 16 39.43 -0.88 12.63
C GLN A 16 39.17 -2.40 12.56
N VAL A 17 38.33 -2.95 13.44
CA VAL A 17 37.93 -4.36 13.46
C VAL A 17 36.73 -4.59 12.55
N SER A 18 36.78 -5.63 11.71
CA SER A 18 35.72 -5.97 10.73
C SER A 18 34.34 -6.19 11.35
N GLU A 19 34.27 -6.83 12.51
CA GLU A 19 33.05 -7.28 13.18
C GLU A 19 32.19 -6.10 13.64
N LEU A 20 32.84 -5.03 14.11
CA LEU A 20 32.18 -3.79 14.53
C LEU A 20 31.69 -2.96 13.35
N ARG A 21 32.43 -2.96 12.23
CA ARG A 21 31.97 -2.30 11.00
C ARG A 21 30.70 -2.97 10.46
N VAL A 22 30.59 -4.30 10.56
CA VAL A 22 29.39 -5.04 10.18
C VAL A 22 28.20 -4.66 11.08
N LEU A 23 28.42 -4.50 12.39
CA LEU A 23 27.37 -4.03 13.31
C LEU A 23 26.88 -2.63 12.94
N VAL A 24 27.80 -1.67 12.76
CA VAL A 24 27.44 -0.29 12.38
C VAL A 24 26.75 -0.25 11.02
N LEU A 25 27.25 -1.02 10.04
CA LEU A 25 26.64 -1.14 8.72
C LEU A 25 25.23 -1.73 8.80
N ALA A 26 25.00 -2.77 9.60
CA ALA A 26 23.69 -3.38 9.77
C ALA A 26 22.68 -2.39 10.39
N VAL A 27 23.08 -1.66 11.45
CA VAL A 27 22.24 -0.61 12.05
C VAL A 27 21.97 0.51 11.06
N ALA A 28 23.00 0.98 10.34
CA ALA A 28 22.85 2.04 9.35
C ALA A 28 21.89 1.64 8.22
N ILE A 29 22.01 0.42 7.67
CA ILE A 29 21.11 -0.08 6.62
C ILE A 29 19.67 -0.19 7.14
N ALA A 30 19.48 -0.74 8.35
CA ALA A 30 18.15 -0.86 8.93
C ALA A 30 17.47 0.51 9.10
N VAL A 31 18.18 1.47 9.69
CA VAL A 31 17.67 2.83 9.91
C VAL A 31 17.46 3.55 8.57
N THR A 32 18.35 3.36 7.60
CA THR A 32 18.18 3.90 6.23
C THR A 32 16.89 3.39 5.60
N ALA A 33 16.63 2.08 5.68
CA ALA A 33 15.42 1.48 5.12
C ALA A 33 14.15 2.03 5.79
N VAL A 34 14.09 2.01 7.12
CA VAL A 34 12.93 2.51 7.89
C VAL A 34 12.69 3.98 7.63
N THR A 35 13.73 4.80 7.65
CA THR A 35 13.58 6.25 7.49
C THR A 35 13.32 6.65 6.05
N SER A 36 14.01 6.07 5.06
CA SER A 36 13.77 6.36 3.63
C SER A 36 12.32 6.02 3.24
N VAL A 37 11.82 4.85 3.66
CA VAL A 37 10.42 4.46 3.41
C VAL A 37 9.45 5.33 4.21
N GLY A 38 9.73 5.57 5.50
CA GLY A 38 8.90 6.41 6.35
C GLY A 38 8.77 7.84 5.82
N PHE A 39 9.87 8.42 5.36
CA PHE A 39 9.93 9.72 4.71
C PHE A 39 9.11 9.77 3.42
N PHE A 40 9.32 8.80 2.54
CA PHE A 40 8.59 8.73 1.28
C PHE A 40 7.09 8.56 1.50
N THR A 41 6.69 7.60 2.34
CA THR A 41 5.28 7.34 2.66
C THR A 41 4.59 8.53 3.34
N ASP A 42 5.28 9.24 4.24
CA ASP A 42 4.76 10.46 4.86
C ASP A 42 4.57 11.58 3.82
N ARG A 43 5.55 11.81 2.94
CA ARG A 43 5.46 12.83 1.89
C ARG A 43 4.37 12.53 0.88
N VAL A 44 4.25 11.27 0.43
CA VAL A 44 3.19 10.84 -0.48
C VAL A 44 1.82 10.97 0.18
N GLY A 45 1.67 10.48 1.42
CA GLY A 45 0.41 10.62 2.16
C GLY A 45 -0.01 12.09 2.32
N ARG A 46 0.95 12.98 2.61
CA ARG A 46 0.69 14.43 2.71
C ARG A 46 0.41 15.09 1.35
N ALA A 47 1.15 14.73 0.30
CA ALA A 47 0.90 15.21 -1.06
C ALA A 47 -0.51 14.83 -1.52
N MET A 48 -0.94 13.60 -1.22
CA MET A 48 -2.28 13.12 -1.52
C MET A 48 -3.34 13.83 -0.69
N THR A 49 -3.08 14.08 0.60
CA THR A 49 -4.00 14.87 1.42
C THR A 49 -4.20 16.26 0.82
N LEU A 50 -3.13 16.91 0.37
CA LEU A 50 -3.19 18.20 -0.30
C LEU A 50 -3.93 18.12 -1.64
N ARG A 51 -3.62 17.15 -2.49
CA ARG A 51 -4.30 16.93 -3.78
C ARG A 51 -5.78 16.63 -3.64
N SER A 52 -6.14 15.77 -2.70
CA SER A 52 -7.53 15.44 -2.42
C SER A 52 -8.28 16.67 -1.87
N ALA A 53 -7.65 17.50 -1.04
CA ALA A 53 -8.22 18.77 -0.61
C ALA A 53 -8.40 19.76 -1.79
N GLU A 54 -7.43 19.82 -2.72
CA GLU A 54 -7.57 20.60 -3.97
C GLU A 54 -8.75 20.12 -4.81
N VAL A 55 -8.96 18.80 -4.93
CA VAL A 55 -10.09 18.22 -5.67
C VAL A 55 -11.42 18.41 -4.95
N MET A 56 -11.44 18.53 -3.63
CA MET A 56 -12.65 18.85 -2.88
C MET A 56 -12.96 20.35 -2.83
N ALA A 57 -12.03 21.18 -3.34
CA ALA A 57 -12.00 22.63 -3.15
C ALA A 57 -12.00 23.08 -1.66
N ALA A 58 -11.72 22.17 -0.72
CA ALA A 58 -11.79 22.36 0.73
C ALA A 58 -11.06 21.22 1.50
N ASP A 59 -10.78 21.43 2.79
CA ASP A 59 -10.23 20.37 3.67
C ASP A 59 -11.33 19.50 4.29
N LEU A 60 -12.56 20.03 4.37
CA LEU A 60 -13.77 19.35 4.87
C LEU A 60 -14.98 19.91 4.15
N VAL A 61 -15.98 19.05 3.88
CA VAL A 61 -17.20 19.44 3.21
C VAL A 61 -18.40 18.88 3.97
N LEU A 62 -19.38 19.74 4.30
CA LEU A 62 -20.71 19.26 4.68
C LEU A 62 -21.60 19.21 3.46
N ARG A 63 -22.26 18.08 3.24
CA ARG A 63 -23.19 17.86 2.14
C ARG A 63 -24.58 17.62 2.68
N SER A 64 -25.57 18.22 2.03
CA SER A 64 -26.97 17.97 2.33
C SER A 64 -27.83 18.10 1.08
N ARG A 65 -29.00 17.42 1.10
CA ARG A 65 -30.09 17.63 0.14
C ARG A 65 -31.12 18.66 0.63
N SER A 66 -30.98 19.09 1.88
CA SER A 66 -31.75 20.16 2.51
C SER A 66 -30.82 21.34 2.82
N LEU A 67 -31.42 22.51 3.08
CA LEU A 67 -30.67 23.70 3.46
C LEU A 67 -29.86 23.43 4.74
N ILE A 68 -28.57 23.71 4.71
CA ILE A 68 -27.68 23.58 5.87
C ILE A 68 -27.92 24.78 6.79
N SER A 69 -28.21 24.54 8.08
CA SER A 69 -28.40 25.62 9.06
C SER A 69 -27.16 26.54 9.14
N ALA A 70 -27.39 27.84 9.30
CA ALA A 70 -26.33 28.84 9.47
C ALA A 70 -25.47 28.59 10.73
N ASP A 71 -25.95 27.79 11.69
CA ASP A 71 -25.20 27.41 12.90
C ASP A 71 -23.90 26.67 12.57
N TYR A 72 -23.92 25.81 11.55
CA TYR A 72 -22.75 25.05 11.11
C TYR A 72 -21.66 25.98 10.56
N ALA A 73 -22.05 26.95 9.72
CA ALA A 73 -21.15 27.96 9.17
C ALA A 73 -20.63 28.91 10.25
N THR A 74 -21.50 29.31 11.19
CA THR A 74 -21.12 30.18 12.32
C THR A 74 -20.12 29.48 13.23
N LYS A 75 -20.36 28.20 13.57
CA LYS A 75 -19.42 27.41 14.37
C LYS A 75 -18.05 27.29 13.70
N ALA A 76 -18.02 27.03 12.40
CA ALA A 76 -16.77 26.98 11.65
C ALA A 76 -16.00 28.29 11.74
N LYS A 77 -16.67 29.43 11.52
CA LYS A 77 -16.07 30.77 11.66
C LYS A 77 -15.55 31.02 13.08
N THR A 78 -16.27 30.60 14.14
CA THR A 78 -15.80 30.75 15.53
C THR A 78 -14.52 29.96 15.84
N LEU A 79 -14.26 28.89 15.09
CA LEU A 79 -13.03 28.09 15.21
C LEU A 79 -11.89 28.63 14.32
N GLY A 80 -12.11 29.75 13.63
CA GLY A 80 -11.14 30.34 12.70
C GLY A 80 -10.98 29.56 11.40
N LEU A 81 -12.03 28.84 10.97
CA LEU A 81 -12.05 28.16 9.67
C LEU A 81 -12.58 29.12 8.59
N ASP A 82 -11.98 29.06 7.41
CA ASP A 82 -12.51 29.66 6.20
C ASP A 82 -13.72 28.85 5.72
N VAL A 83 -14.75 29.56 5.24
CA VAL A 83 -16.04 28.96 4.86
C VAL A 83 -16.45 29.45 3.48
N ALA A 84 -16.82 28.53 2.61
CA ALA A 84 -17.45 28.83 1.32
C ALA A 84 -18.72 28.00 1.13
N GLU A 85 -19.75 28.63 0.58
CA GLU A 85 -21.02 27.97 0.27
C GLU A 85 -21.12 27.68 -1.23
N VAL A 86 -21.61 26.49 -1.54
CA VAL A 86 -21.85 26.02 -2.91
C VAL A 86 -23.23 25.38 -2.99
N ARG A 87 -23.98 25.70 -4.04
CA ARG A 87 -25.28 25.09 -4.35
C ARG A 87 -25.31 24.61 -5.79
N GLU A 88 -25.67 23.35 -5.98
CA GLU A 88 -25.62 22.68 -7.29
C GLU A 88 -26.99 22.08 -7.64
N PHE A 89 -27.46 22.32 -8.86
CA PHE A 89 -28.72 21.77 -9.36
C PHE A 89 -28.77 21.76 -10.90
N PRO A 90 -29.50 20.80 -11.50
CA PRO A 90 -29.78 20.82 -12.94
C PRO A 90 -30.76 21.93 -13.28
N SER A 91 -30.55 22.60 -14.40
CA SER A 91 -31.53 23.54 -14.96
C SER A 91 -31.41 23.66 -16.47
N VAL A 92 -32.37 24.33 -17.10
CA VAL A 92 -32.36 24.62 -18.53
C VAL A 92 -32.13 26.11 -18.68
N ILE A 93 -31.15 26.47 -19.51
CA ILE A 93 -31.01 27.85 -19.98
C ILE A 93 -31.75 28.03 -21.29
N VAL A 94 -32.24 29.25 -21.49
CA VAL A 94 -32.83 29.70 -22.75
C VAL A 94 -31.89 30.74 -23.35
N VAL A 95 -31.66 30.63 -24.66
CA VAL A 95 -30.79 31.52 -25.41
C VAL A 95 -31.60 32.06 -26.59
N GLY A 96 -31.96 33.34 -26.54
CA GLY A 96 -32.92 33.93 -27.49
C GLY A 96 -34.32 33.31 -27.31
N GLU A 97 -35.05 33.12 -28.42
CA GLU A 97 -36.40 32.51 -28.38
C GLU A 97 -36.40 30.98 -28.65
N ASP A 98 -35.34 30.41 -29.24
CA ASP A 98 -35.40 29.06 -29.83
C ASP A 98 -34.44 28.02 -29.22
N ILE A 99 -33.34 28.43 -28.57
CA ILE A 99 -32.30 27.48 -28.12
C ILE A 99 -32.45 27.21 -26.63
N THR A 100 -32.72 25.95 -26.29
CA THR A 100 -32.75 25.46 -24.91
C THR A 100 -31.61 24.48 -24.67
N LEU A 101 -30.87 24.67 -23.58
CA LEU A 101 -29.75 23.79 -23.22
C LEU A 101 -29.83 23.39 -21.76
N LEU A 102 -29.79 22.08 -21.50
CA LEU A 102 -29.69 21.54 -20.15
C LEU A 102 -28.27 21.76 -19.62
N VAL A 103 -28.15 22.37 -18.45
CA VAL A 103 -26.88 22.69 -17.79
C VAL A 103 -26.88 22.26 -16.33
N SER A 104 -25.69 21.96 -15.80
CA SER A 104 -25.48 21.82 -14.36
C SER A 104 -25.10 23.19 -13.79
N VAL A 105 -26.05 23.83 -13.11
CA VAL A 105 -25.86 25.15 -12.49
C VAL A 105 -25.15 24.97 -11.16
N LYS A 106 -24.07 25.74 -10.98
CA LYS A 106 -23.30 25.81 -9.73
C LYS A 106 -23.23 27.25 -9.26
N ALA A 107 -23.93 27.54 -8.16
CA ALA A 107 -23.90 28.83 -7.51
C ALA A 107 -22.85 28.82 -6.39
N VAL A 108 -21.89 29.75 -6.44
CA VAL A 108 -20.75 29.77 -5.52
C VAL A 108 -20.63 31.09 -4.77
N SER A 109 -20.28 31.02 -3.49
CA SER A 109 -19.91 32.21 -2.70
C SER A 109 -18.59 32.82 -3.19
N SER A 110 -18.32 34.08 -2.84
CA SER A 110 -17.11 34.79 -3.26
C SER A 110 -15.80 34.16 -2.77
N ALA A 111 -15.84 33.39 -1.68
CA ALA A 111 -14.70 32.70 -1.09
C ALA A 111 -14.34 31.38 -1.82
N TYR A 112 -15.15 30.92 -2.77
CA TYR A 112 -14.85 29.71 -3.52
C TYR A 112 -13.78 29.96 -4.61
N PRO A 113 -12.83 29.03 -4.81
CA PRO A 113 -12.57 27.81 -4.04
C PRO A 113 -11.65 28.05 -2.81
N LEU A 114 -11.79 27.27 -1.73
CA LEU A 114 -10.93 27.40 -0.54
C LEU A 114 -9.58 26.66 -0.68
N ARG A 115 -9.55 25.62 -1.53
CA ARG A 115 -8.36 24.84 -1.91
C ARG A 115 -8.38 24.59 -3.42
N GLY A 116 -7.21 24.35 -4.00
CA GLY A 116 -7.07 24.22 -5.45
C GLY A 116 -7.22 25.56 -6.18
N ALA A 117 -7.22 25.50 -7.51
CA ALA A 117 -7.34 26.68 -8.36
C ALA A 117 -8.43 26.48 -9.42
N LEU A 118 -9.38 27.41 -9.46
CA LEU A 118 -10.28 27.60 -10.58
C LEU A 118 -9.51 28.38 -11.65
N THR A 119 -9.36 27.83 -12.85
CA THR A 119 -8.75 28.57 -13.98
C THR A 119 -9.80 28.88 -15.03
N ILE A 120 -9.75 30.13 -15.51
CA ILE A 120 -10.66 30.66 -16.50
C ILE A 120 -9.86 31.25 -17.67
N ALA A 121 -10.51 31.41 -18.81
CA ALA A 121 -9.97 32.15 -19.95
C ALA A 121 -11.05 33.07 -20.50
N ASP A 122 -10.64 34.19 -21.09
CA ASP A 122 -11.59 35.13 -21.70
C ASP A 122 -12.19 34.55 -22.99
N ARG A 123 -11.51 33.60 -23.65
CA ARG A 123 -12.00 32.94 -24.87
C ARG A 123 -11.72 31.44 -24.83
N PRO A 124 -12.48 30.61 -25.58
CA PRO A 124 -12.29 29.16 -25.60
C PRO A 124 -10.88 28.72 -25.98
N ALA A 125 -10.16 29.48 -26.82
CA ALA A 125 -8.77 29.23 -27.20
C ALA A 125 -7.74 30.14 -26.49
N GLY A 126 -8.14 30.89 -25.45
CA GLY A 126 -7.26 31.81 -24.73
C GLY A 126 -6.41 31.14 -23.64
N GLU A 127 -5.36 31.85 -23.22
CA GLU A 127 -4.49 31.47 -22.09
C GLU A 127 -5.27 31.45 -20.77
N PRO A 128 -5.08 30.41 -19.93
CA PRO A 128 -5.76 30.28 -18.65
C PRO A 128 -5.14 31.19 -17.57
N TYR A 129 -5.98 31.82 -16.76
CA TYR A 129 -5.59 32.57 -15.57
C TYR A 129 -6.52 32.24 -14.38
N SER A 130 -6.06 32.52 -13.16
CA SER A 130 -6.88 32.34 -11.94
C SER A 130 -7.67 33.62 -11.63
N PRO A 131 -9.00 33.55 -11.45
CA PRO A 131 -9.79 34.71 -11.09
C PRO A 131 -9.53 35.14 -9.64
N ARG A 132 -9.74 36.43 -9.36
CA ARG A 132 -9.64 36.98 -7.99
C ARG A 132 -10.81 36.61 -7.08
N SER A 133 -11.98 36.32 -7.65
CA SER A 133 -13.20 35.94 -6.94
C SER A 133 -14.10 35.13 -7.88
N GLY A 134 -15.15 34.49 -7.35
CA GLY A 134 -16.22 33.92 -8.18
C GLY A 134 -16.97 34.95 -9.05
N PRO A 135 -17.96 34.52 -9.85
CA PRO A 135 -18.72 35.39 -10.74
C PRO A 135 -19.35 36.57 -9.99
N VAL A 136 -19.21 37.76 -10.57
CA VAL A 136 -19.87 38.98 -10.09
C VAL A 136 -21.36 38.90 -10.43
N ALA A 137 -22.21 39.63 -9.71
CA ALA A 137 -23.65 39.66 -9.94
C ALA A 137 -23.99 39.92 -11.42
N GLY A 138 -24.86 39.10 -12.00
CA GLY A 138 -25.28 39.19 -13.40
C GLY A 138 -24.33 38.56 -14.42
N ALA A 139 -23.21 37.95 -13.99
CA ALA A 139 -22.27 37.25 -14.87
C ALA A 139 -22.35 35.73 -14.70
N ALA A 140 -22.21 35.00 -15.80
CA ALA A 140 -22.14 33.53 -15.81
C ALA A 140 -20.90 33.04 -16.55
N TRP A 141 -20.32 31.93 -16.07
CA TRP A 141 -19.15 31.30 -16.67
C TRP A 141 -19.51 29.89 -17.15
N GLY A 142 -19.26 29.62 -18.43
CA GLY A 142 -19.51 28.32 -19.05
C GLY A 142 -18.22 27.53 -19.22
N ASP A 143 -18.28 26.20 -19.12
CA ASP A 143 -17.13 25.35 -19.47
C ASP A 143 -16.96 25.16 -21.00
N ALA A 144 -15.86 24.53 -21.43
CA ALA A 144 -15.60 24.31 -22.84
C ALA A 144 -16.73 23.56 -23.59
N ARG A 145 -17.44 22.63 -22.93
CA ARG A 145 -18.56 21.88 -23.54
C ARG A 145 -19.77 22.79 -23.75
N PHE A 146 -20.04 23.67 -22.78
CA PHE A 146 -21.10 24.67 -22.84
C PHE A 146 -20.90 25.58 -24.04
N TRP A 147 -19.67 26.09 -24.23
CA TRP A 147 -19.35 26.94 -25.38
C TRP A 147 -19.44 26.18 -26.71
N ALA A 148 -19.00 24.92 -26.75
CA ALA A 148 -19.08 24.10 -27.96
C ALA A 148 -20.52 23.76 -28.36
N GLN A 149 -21.42 23.52 -27.38
CA GLN A 149 -22.82 23.16 -27.63
C GLN A 149 -23.71 24.38 -27.90
N SER A 150 -23.49 25.49 -27.17
CA SER A 150 -24.30 26.70 -27.33
C SER A 150 -23.96 27.52 -28.57
N GLN A 151 -22.72 27.40 -29.10
CA GLN A 151 -22.21 28.20 -30.22
C GLN A 151 -22.35 29.72 -30.04
N LEU A 152 -22.47 30.19 -28.79
CA LEU A 152 -22.67 31.60 -28.49
C LEU A 152 -21.38 32.41 -28.60
N ALA A 153 -21.54 33.67 -29.03
CA ALA A 153 -20.47 34.65 -28.96
C ALA A 153 -20.21 35.06 -27.50
N HIS A 154 -18.96 35.46 -27.24
CA HIS A 154 -18.57 35.99 -25.94
C HIS A 154 -19.37 37.26 -25.60
N GLY A 155 -19.91 37.34 -24.38
CA GLY A 155 -20.77 38.45 -23.96
C GLY A 155 -22.25 38.28 -24.34
N ALA A 156 -22.64 37.13 -24.91
CA ALA A 156 -24.04 36.81 -25.14
C ALA A 156 -24.85 36.79 -23.82
N THR A 157 -26.13 37.12 -23.92
CA THR A 157 -27.06 37.05 -22.79
C THR A 157 -27.78 35.71 -22.83
N ILE A 158 -27.85 35.05 -21.68
CA ILE A 158 -28.58 33.79 -21.48
C ILE A 158 -29.60 33.99 -20.37
N THR A 159 -30.79 33.42 -20.53
CA THR A 159 -31.84 33.47 -19.51
C THR A 159 -31.80 32.18 -18.70
N LEU A 160 -31.63 32.32 -17.38
CA LEU A 160 -31.67 31.22 -16.42
C LEU A 160 -32.83 31.43 -15.44
N GLY A 161 -33.92 30.69 -15.65
CA GLY A 161 -35.16 30.88 -14.90
C GLY A 161 -35.77 32.24 -15.21
N ARG A 162 -35.70 33.17 -14.25
CA ARG A 162 -36.19 34.56 -14.37
C ARG A 162 -35.09 35.60 -14.54
N LEU A 163 -33.82 35.19 -14.54
CA LEU A 163 -32.69 36.10 -14.53
C LEU A 163 -31.92 36.02 -15.85
N ASP A 164 -31.66 37.17 -16.45
CA ASP A 164 -30.76 37.30 -17.59
C ASP A 164 -29.32 37.48 -17.10
N LEU A 165 -28.42 36.64 -17.62
CA LEU A 165 -27.01 36.59 -17.25
C LEU A 165 -26.14 36.83 -18.47
N THR A 166 -25.08 37.61 -18.32
CA THR A 166 -24.09 37.81 -19.37
C THR A 166 -22.98 36.77 -19.28
N LEU A 167 -22.76 36.04 -20.37
CA LEU A 167 -21.74 35.00 -20.46
C LEU A 167 -20.35 35.61 -20.64
N LYS A 168 -19.52 35.61 -19.59
CA LYS A 168 -18.26 36.37 -19.55
C LYS A 168 -16.98 35.54 -19.67
N GLN A 169 -16.90 34.35 -19.09
CA GLN A 169 -15.62 33.63 -19.04
C GLN A 169 -15.79 32.14 -19.34
N VAL A 170 -14.72 31.54 -19.84
CA VAL A 170 -14.62 30.11 -20.13
C VAL A 170 -13.93 29.40 -18.96
N ILE A 171 -14.59 28.44 -18.35
CA ILE A 171 -13.99 27.60 -17.30
C ILE A 171 -13.05 26.60 -17.98
N LYS A 172 -11.76 26.69 -17.65
CA LYS A 172 -10.72 25.77 -18.14
C LYS A 172 -10.50 24.62 -17.16
N ARG A 173 -10.44 24.92 -15.86
CA ARG A 173 -10.32 23.91 -14.80
C ARG A 173 -11.14 24.32 -13.59
N GLU A 174 -12.03 23.44 -13.16
CA GLU A 174 -12.79 23.54 -11.91
C GLU A 174 -12.24 22.49 -10.93
N PRO A 175 -11.80 22.87 -9.71
CA PRO A 175 -11.13 21.95 -8.79
C PRO A 175 -12.01 20.76 -8.36
N ASP A 176 -13.27 21.01 -8.04
CA ASP A 176 -14.23 20.03 -7.51
C ASP A 176 -15.26 19.54 -8.52
N ARG A 177 -14.83 19.46 -9.78
CA ARG A 177 -15.65 18.89 -10.85
C ARG A 177 -15.60 17.37 -10.85
N GLY A 178 -16.75 16.75 -11.16
CA GLY A 178 -16.84 15.31 -11.37
C GLY A 178 -17.10 14.50 -10.10
N GLN A 179 -17.43 15.15 -8.98
CA GLN A 179 -17.90 14.46 -7.77
C GLN A 179 -19.23 13.74 -8.00
N PHE A 180 -20.00 14.16 -9.01
CA PHE A 180 -21.32 13.61 -9.31
C PHE A 180 -21.47 13.21 -10.78
N LEU A 181 -22.10 12.07 -11.03
CA LEU A 181 -22.38 11.56 -12.38
C LEU A 181 -23.11 12.58 -13.28
N PHE A 182 -23.99 13.41 -12.70
CA PHE A 182 -24.70 14.45 -13.47
C PHE A 182 -23.81 15.66 -13.85
N ASP A 183 -22.81 16.00 -13.04
CA ASP A 183 -21.84 17.06 -13.36
C ASP A 183 -20.90 16.69 -14.52
N LEU A 184 -20.80 15.38 -14.79
CA LEU A 184 -20.10 14.84 -15.95
C LEU A 184 -21.00 14.79 -17.19
N ALA A 185 -22.33 14.75 -16.99
CA ALA A 185 -23.34 14.58 -18.03
C ALA A 185 -23.75 15.88 -18.72
N ALA A 186 -23.98 16.95 -17.96
CA ALA A 186 -24.40 18.25 -18.49
C ALA A 186 -23.23 19.26 -18.51
N PRO A 187 -23.19 20.21 -19.46
CA PRO A 187 -22.27 21.33 -19.42
C PRO A 187 -22.41 22.14 -18.13
N ARG A 188 -21.29 22.66 -17.61
CA ARG A 188 -21.25 23.46 -16.39
C ARG A 188 -21.58 24.91 -16.68
N LEU A 189 -22.45 25.49 -15.85
CA LEU A 189 -22.68 26.93 -15.75
C LEU A 189 -22.44 27.40 -14.31
N LEU A 190 -21.44 28.25 -14.10
CA LEU A 190 -21.08 28.81 -12.79
C LEU A 190 -21.66 30.22 -12.63
N ILE A 191 -22.35 30.49 -11.52
CA ILE A 191 -22.97 31.78 -11.18
C ILE A 191 -22.61 32.20 -9.74
N GLY A 192 -22.78 33.47 -9.41
CA GLY A 192 -22.62 33.96 -8.04
C GLY A 192 -23.77 33.50 -7.14
N LEU A 193 -23.47 33.17 -5.88
CA LEU A 193 -24.50 32.76 -4.91
C LEU A 193 -25.54 33.86 -4.66
N GLN A 194 -25.16 35.14 -4.82
CA GLN A 194 -26.08 36.28 -4.69
C GLN A 194 -27.18 36.29 -5.77
N ASP A 195 -26.91 35.75 -6.96
CA ASP A 195 -27.85 35.79 -8.09
C ASP A 195 -28.89 34.67 -8.01
N LEU A 196 -28.61 33.63 -7.21
CA LEU A 196 -29.44 32.44 -7.14
C LEU A 196 -30.89 32.73 -6.74
N GLY A 197 -31.10 33.65 -5.80
CA GLY A 197 -32.44 34.05 -5.36
C GLY A 197 -33.26 34.69 -6.50
N ALA A 198 -32.61 35.51 -7.33
CA ALA A 198 -33.26 36.21 -8.44
C ALA A 198 -33.66 35.26 -9.59
N THR A 199 -32.96 34.13 -9.77
CA THR A 199 -33.33 33.13 -10.78
C THR A 199 -34.73 32.53 -10.55
N GLY A 200 -35.19 32.49 -9.29
CA GLY A 200 -36.45 31.87 -8.92
C GLY A 200 -36.51 30.34 -9.11
N LEU A 201 -35.39 29.68 -9.37
CA LEU A 201 -35.30 28.24 -9.65
C LEU A 201 -35.20 27.38 -8.37
N VAL A 202 -34.85 27.99 -7.24
CA VAL A 202 -34.75 27.32 -5.94
C VAL A 202 -36.04 27.55 -5.16
N THR A 203 -36.85 26.49 -5.07
CA THR A 203 -38.09 26.41 -4.29
C THR A 203 -38.01 25.20 -3.36
N GLU A 204 -39.00 25.01 -2.49
CA GLU A 204 -39.05 23.83 -1.60
C GLU A 204 -39.11 22.49 -2.35
N ALA A 205 -39.67 22.49 -3.57
CA ALA A 205 -39.72 21.31 -4.44
C ALA A 205 -38.41 21.09 -5.24
N SER A 206 -37.52 22.07 -5.26
CA SER A 206 -36.29 22.01 -6.06
C SER A 206 -35.28 21.05 -5.44
N ARG A 207 -34.72 20.15 -6.27
CA ARG A 207 -33.69 19.21 -5.86
C ARG A 207 -32.31 19.87 -5.89
N VAL A 208 -32.03 20.71 -4.90
CA VAL A 208 -30.74 21.40 -4.75
C VAL A 208 -29.82 20.60 -3.85
N ARG A 209 -28.53 20.56 -4.21
CA ARG A 209 -27.47 20.02 -3.37
C ARG A 209 -26.77 21.17 -2.68
N TYR A 210 -26.72 21.11 -1.36
CA TYR A 210 -26.09 22.12 -0.51
C TYR A 210 -24.74 21.60 -0.04
N ARG A 211 -23.70 22.42 -0.23
CA ARG A 211 -22.33 22.12 0.16
C ARG A 211 -21.76 23.28 0.98
N LEU A 212 -21.25 22.97 2.16
CA LEU A 212 -20.51 23.90 3.00
C LEU A 212 -19.04 23.46 3.03
N LEU A 213 -18.20 24.22 2.34
CA LEU A 213 -16.77 24.00 2.25
C LEU A 213 -16.06 24.63 3.46
N LEU A 214 -15.13 23.90 4.07
CA LEU A 214 -14.38 24.32 5.24
C LEU A 214 -12.87 24.14 5.00
N ALA A 215 -12.07 25.14 5.35
CA ALA A 215 -10.62 25.07 5.26
C ALA A 215 -9.96 25.77 6.45
N GLY A 216 -8.80 25.27 6.91
CA GLY A 216 -8.09 25.89 8.02
C GLY A 216 -7.03 25.02 8.67
N SER A 217 -6.69 25.30 9.93
CA SER A 217 -5.69 24.52 10.66
C SER A 217 -6.19 23.12 10.99
N ALA A 218 -5.29 22.12 10.97
CA ALA A 218 -5.64 20.72 11.28
C ALA A 218 -6.31 20.55 12.66
N GLN A 219 -5.90 21.35 13.66
CA GLN A 219 -6.47 21.31 15.00
C GLN A 219 -7.90 21.87 15.06
N ALA A 220 -8.19 22.94 14.33
CA ALA A 220 -9.53 23.51 14.23
C ALA A 220 -10.48 22.57 13.48
N LEU A 221 -10.02 21.98 12.37
CA LEU A 221 -10.77 20.99 11.59
C LEU A 221 -11.11 19.73 12.41
N ASP A 222 -10.16 19.21 13.20
CA ASP A 222 -10.42 18.05 14.08
C ASP A 222 -11.42 18.39 15.21
N THR A 223 -11.33 19.59 15.76
CA THR A 223 -12.30 20.08 16.76
C THR A 223 -13.70 20.18 16.16
N TYR A 224 -13.82 20.68 14.92
CA TYR A 224 -15.08 20.75 14.19
C TYR A 224 -15.64 19.34 13.90
N ARG A 225 -14.80 18.39 13.43
CA ARG A 225 -15.18 16.98 13.21
C ARG A 225 -15.76 16.34 14.48
N ARG A 226 -15.10 16.52 15.63
CA ARG A 226 -15.57 15.97 16.92
C ARG A 226 -16.88 16.62 17.36
N TRP A 227 -17.05 17.92 17.15
CA TRP A 227 -18.31 18.60 17.43
C TRP A 227 -19.46 18.10 16.54
N PHE A 228 -19.23 17.95 15.23
CA PHE A 228 -20.23 17.43 14.29
C PHE A 228 -20.64 15.99 14.64
N LYS A 229 -19.69 15.11 15.00
CA LYS A 229 -20.01 13.73 15.42
C LYS A 229 -20.94 13.66 16.64
N ARG A 230 -20.82 14.60 17.59
CA ARG A 230 -21.73 14.68 18.74
C ARG A 230 -23.14 15.07 18.31
N GLN A 231 -23.27 16.11 17.48
CA GLN A 231 -24.55 16.54 16.89
C GLN A 231 -25.25 15.39 16.15
N GLN A 232 -24.49 14.60 15.39
CA GLN A 232 -25.02 13.44 14.67
C GLN A 232 -25.53 12.35 15.61
N THR A 233 -24.86 12.12 16.73
CA THR A 233 -25.28 11.13 17.74
C THR A 233 -26.57 11.57 18.45
N GLU A 234 -26.80 12.87 18.57
CA GLU A 234 -27.99 13.49 19.15
C GLU A 234 -29.18 13.59 18.17
N GLY A 235 -29.03 13.11 16.92
CA GLY A 235 -30.08 13.14 15.89
C GLY A 235 -30.29 14.50 15.21
N LEU A 236 -29.47 15.51 15.52
CA LEU A 236 -29.60 16.88 15.02
C LEU A 236 -29.01 17.09 13.60
N SER A 237 -28.51 16.03 12.97
CA SER A 237 -27.79 16.05 11.69
C SER A 237 -28.40 15.11 10.63
N GLU A 238 -29.69 14.79 10.73
CA GLU A 238 -30.35 13.94 9.73
C GLU A 238 -30.20 14.50 8.32
N GLY A 239 -29.66 13.70 7.40
CA GLY A 239 -29.44 14.07 6.01
C GLY A 239 -28.21 14.94 5.72
N ILE A 240 -27.41 15.30 6.74
CA ILE A 240 -26.15 16.04 6.59
C ILE A 240 -24.96 15.07 6.69
N GLU A 241 -24.12 15.05 5.66
CA GLU A 241 -22.92 14.22 5.58
C GLU A 241 -21.68 15.08 5.76
N LEU A 242 -20.76 14.65 6.61
CA LEU A 242 -19.43 15.26 6.74
C LEU A 242 -18.44 14.44 5.94
N GLU A 243 -17.84 15.05 4.93
CA GLU A 243 -16.85 14.43 4.06
C GLU A 243 -15.48 15.04 4.32
N GLY A 244 -14.49 14.17 4.53
CA GLY A 244 -13.10 14.56 4.66
C GLY A 244 -12.26 14.12 3.47
N VAL A 245 -11.05 14.66 3.42
CA VAL A 245 -9.99 14.23 2.52
C VAL A 245 -9.75 12.73 2.65
N GLY A 246 -10.15 11.94 1.65
CA GLY A 246 -9.98 10.48 1.58
C GLY A 246 -11.28 9.68 1.39
N ASP A 247 -12.44 10.21 1.80
CA ASP A 247 -13.70 9.44 1.81
C ASP A 247 -14.36 9.29 0.41
N GLU A 248 -14.02 10.16 -0.56
CA GLU A 248 -14.66 10.21 -1.88
C GLU A 248 -14.23 9.11 -2.87
N ARG A 249 -13.07 8.48 -2.67
CA ARG A 249 -12.52 7.48 -3.61
C ARG A 249 -12.05 6.22 -2.89
N PRO A 250 -12.96 5.32 -2.49
CA PRO A 250 -12.62 4.07 -1.80
C PRO A 250 -11.59 3.23 -2.56
N ALA A 251 -11.62 3.25 -3.90
CA ALA A 251 -10.64 2.55 -4.74
C ALA A 251 -9.22 3.14 -4.65
N LEU A 252 -9.11 4.48 -4.58
CA LEU A 252 -7.82 5.15 -4.38
C LEU A 252 -7.30 4.91 -2.95
N GLN A 253 -8.19 4.98 -1.96
CA GLN A 253 -7.85 4.72 -0.57
C GLN A 253 -7.39 3.27 -0.37
N SER A 254 -8.11 2.30 -0.94
CA SER A 254 -7.72 0.89 -0.85
C SER A 254 -6.39 0.61 -1.55
N ALA A 255 -6.14 1.20 -2.72
CA ALA A 255 -4.84 1.14 -3.40
C ALA A 255 -3.71 1.69 -2.52
N MET A 256 -3.97 2.79 -1.80
CA MET A 256 -3.01 3.40 -0.88
C MET A 256 -2.79 2.62 0.40
N ASP A 257 -3.83 2.07 1.00
CA ASP A 257 -3.70 1.22 2.17
C ASP A 257 -2.93 -0.06 1.83
N ARG A 258 -3.15 -0.62 0.63
CA ARG A 258 -2.40 -1.76 0.09
C ARG A 258 -0.93 -1.40 -0.15
N ALA A 259 -0.67 -0.27 -0.81
CA ALA A 259 0.70 0.21 -1.04
C ALA A 259 1.43 0.51 0.27
N ALA A 260 0.76 1.15 1.24
CA ALA A 260 1.32 1.44 2.56
C ALA A 260 1.62 0.15 3.34
N SER A 261 0.70 -0.81 3.33
CA SER A 261 0.89 -2.13 3.94
C SER A 261 2.06 -2.88 3.31
N TYR A 262 2.17 -2.84 1.98
CA TYR A 262 3.29 -3.44 1.25
C TYR A 262 4.62 -2.78 1.62
N LEU A 263 4.70 -1.45 1.62
CA LEU A 263 5.91 -0.71 1.99
C LEU A 263 6.30 -0.95 3.45
N GLY A 264 5.29 -1.08 4.33
CA GLY A 264 5.48 -1.50 5.72
C GLY A 264 6.10 -2.89 5.82
N LEU A 265 5.56 -3.88 5.11
CA LEU A 265 6.09 -5.25 5.06
C LEU A 265 7.52 -5.31 4.50
N ALA A 266 7.79 -4.55 3.45
CA ALA A 266 9.10 -4.50 2.83
C ALA A 266 10.15 -3.86 3.77
N SER A 267 9.78 -2.78 4.47
CA SER A 267 10.65 -2.21 5.50
C SER A 267 10.85 -3.15 6.69
N LEU A 268 9.81 -3.87 7.12
CA LEU A 268 9.90 -4.86 8.19
C LEU A 268 10.87 -5.99 7.83
N SER A 269 10.83 -6.45 6.57
CA SER A 269 11.74 -7.47 6.07
C SER A 269 13.20 -7.02 6.17
N ALA A 270 13.52 -5.79 5.73
CA ALA A 270 14.86 -5.22 5.87
C ALA A 270 15.31 -5.10 7.34
N VAL A 271 14.40 -4.68 8.23
CA VAL A 271 14.64 -4.60 9.69
C VAL A 271 14.95 -5.97 10.27
N ILE A 272 14.17 -7.00 9.94
CA ILE A 272 14.37 -8.36 10.45
C ILE A 272 15.73 -8.92 10.03
N ILE A 273 16.09 -8.79 8.75
CA ILE A 273 17.38 -9.25 8.21
C ILE A 273 18.53 -8.51 8.90
N ALA A 274 18.44 -7.18 9.01
CA ALA A 274 19.46 -6.39 9.67
C ALA A 274 19.55 -6.73 11.17
N GLY A 275 18.44 -7.06 11.83
CA GLY A 275 18.41 -7.57 13.20
C GLY A 275 19.23 -8.86 13.36
N ALA A 276 19.12 -9.80 12.41
CA ALA A 276 19.93 -11.01 12.39
C ALA A 276 21.44 -10.69 12.20
N ALA A 277 21.79 -9.74 11.34
CA ALA A 277 23.17 -9.27 11.19
C ALA A 277 23.71 -8.65 12.48
N ILE A 278 22.91 -7.79 13.15
CA ILE A 278 23.25 -7.17 14.44
C ILE A 278 23.50 -8.25 15.50
N ALA A 279 22.60 -9.24 15.63
CA ALA A 279 22.75 -10.32 16.60
C ALA A 279 24.06 -11.10 16.38
N LEU A 280 24.38 -11.40 15.12
CA LEU A 280 25.56 -12.18 14.80
C LEU A 280 26.85 -11.38 14.97
N ALA A 281 26.88 -10.13 14.52
CA ALA A 281 28.01 -9.23 14.73
C ALA A 281 28.26 -8.96 16.22
N ALA A 282 27.20 -8.74 17.00
CA ALA A 282 27.28 -8.57 18.45
C ALA A 282 27.80 -9.85 19.15
N LYS A 283 27.41 -11.04 18.68
CA LYS A 283 27.94 -12.32 19.18
C LYS A 283 29.44 -12.48 18.91
N LEU A 284 29.90 -12.09 17.72
CA LEU A 284 31.32 -12.14 17.37
C LEU A 284 32.13 -11.12 18.17
N TYR A 285 31.62 -9.90 18.29
CA TYR A 285 32.21 -8.87 19.12
C TYR A 285 32.31 -9.30 20.58
N ALA A 286 31.23 -9.86 21.14
CA ALA A 286 31.23 -10.40 22.50
C ALA A 286 32.30 -11.48 22.67
N ARG A 287 32.40 -12.46 21.76
CA ARG A 287 33.45 -13.50 21.81
C ARG A 287 34.84 -12.89 21.89
N ARG A 288 35.17 -11.95 21.01
CA ARG A 288 36.47 -11.27 20.99
C ARG A 288 36.72 -10.47 22.28
N GLN A 289 35.66 -9.89 22.83
CA GLN A 289 35.73 -9.09 24.03
C GLN A 289 35.85 -9.93 25.31
N THR A 290 35.59 -11.25 25.25
CA THR A 290 35.73 -12.13 26.42
C THR A 290 37.15 -12.17 26.98
N ASP A 291 38.18 -12.21 26.14
CA ASP A 291 39.58 -12.29 26.59
C ASP A 291 40.02 -10.98 27.25
N VAL A 292 39.68 -9.85 26.63
CA VAL A 292 39.93 -8.51 27.19
C VAL A 292 39.17 -8.33 28.52
N ALA A 293 37.93 -8.83 28.61
CA ALA A 293 37.17 -8.81 29.85
C ALA A 293 37.81 -9.67 30.95
N ALA A 294 38.36 -10.83 30.61
CA ALA A 294 39.08 -11.68 31.57
C ALA A 294 40.35 -11.00 32.12
N VAL A 295 41.12 -10.31 31.27
CA VAL A 295 42.29 -9.52 31.70
C VAL A 295 41.86 -8.36 32.62
N MET A 296 40.85 -7.59 32.24
CA MET A 296 40.34 -6.50 33.07
C MET A 296 39.83 -7.00 34.43
N ARG A 297 39.18 -8.19 34.47
CA ARG A 297 38.78 -8.84 35.72
C ARG A 297 39.98 -9.28 36.58
N ALA A 298 41.05 -9.78 35.97
CA ALA A 298 42.29 -10.12 36.67
C ALA A 298 42.94 -8.88 37.30
N LEU A 299 42.79 -7.72 36.65
CA LEU A 299 43.25 -6.41 37.13
C LEU A 299 42.30 -5.73 38.14
N GLY A 300 41.21 -6.40 38.56
CA GLY A 300 40.30 -5.91 39.61
C GLY A 300 39.03 -5.19 39.11
N ALA A 301 38.74 -5.18 37.81
CA ALA A 301 37.51 -4.56 37.30
C ALA A 301 36.24 -5.29 37.77
N SER A 302 35.26 -4.55 38.29
CA SER A 302 33.97 -5.11 38.73
C SER A 302 33.08 -5.50 37.54
N GLN A 303 32.16 -6.45 37.77
CA GLN A 303 31.21 -6.91 36.75
C GLN A 303 30.31 -5.78 36.22
N SER A 304 29.89 -4.86 37.09
CA SER A 304 29.05 -3.72 36.71
C SER A 304 29.81 -2.73 35.83
N THR A 305 31.09 -2.48 36.12
CA THR A 305 31.94 -1.58 35.32
C THR A 305 32.14 -2.14 33.92
N LEU A 306 32.46 -3.43 33.81
CA LEU A 306 32.61 -4.13 32.52
C LEU A 306 31.32 -4.06 31.69
N LEU A 307 30.17 -4.32 32.32
CA LEU A 307 28.89 -4.28 31.63
C LEU A 307 28.55 -2.85 31.17
N GLN A 308 28.75 -1.84 32.04
CA GLN A 308 28.52 -0.44 31.71
C GLN A 308 29.39 0.03 30.53
N GLU A 309 30.67 -0.33 30.50
CA GLU A 309 31.57 0.05 29.40
C GLU A 309 31.16 -0.57 28.06
N VAL A 310 30.82 -1.86 28.05
CA VAL A 310 30.40 -2.53 26.81
C VAL A 310 29.02 -2.05 26.36
N LEU A 311 28.11 -1.77 27.29
CA LEU A 311 26.81 -1.15 27.01
C LEU A 311 26.96 0.26 26.43
N LEU A 312 27.81 1.10 27.02
CA LEU A 312 28.13 2.43 26.49
C LEU A 312 28.74 2.35 25.11
N GLY A 313 29.65 1.40 24.87
CA GLY A 313 30.22 1.16 23.54
C GLY A 313 29.14 0.76 22.52
N LEU A 314 28.24 -0.16 22.89
CA LEU A 314 27.12 -0.57 22.05
C LEU A 314 26.17 0.60 21.74
N MET A 315 25.85 1.43 22.72
CA MET A 315 25.02 2.63 22.56
C MET A 315 25.66 3.65 21.63
N LEU A 316 26.97 3.86 21.77
CA LEU A 316 27.72 4.76 20.91
C LEU A 316 27.71 4.27 19.45
N LEU A 317 27.92 2.98 19.23
CA LEU A 317 27.86 2.37 17.91
C LEU A 317 26.45 2.42 17.32
N ALA A 318 25.42 2.21 18.15
CA ALA A 318 24.03 2.41 17.76
C ALA A 318 23.80 3.85 17.30
N CYS A 319 24.25 4.84 18.08
CA CYS A 319 24.12 6.25 17.75
C CYS A 319 24.82 6.61 16.43
N VAL A 320 26.05 6.14 16.22
CA VAL A 320 26.79 6.36 14.96
C VAL A 320 26.08 5.69 13.78
N GLY A 321 25.69 4.43 13.92
CA GLY A 321 24.97 3.70 12.87
C GLY A 321 23.63 4.35 12.54
N THR A 322 22.87 4.76 13.54
CA THR A 322 21.59 5.47 13.39
C THR A 322 21.80 6.84 12.75
N LEU A 323 22.81 7.61 13.13
CA LEU A 323 23.09 8.91 12.51
C LEU A 323 23.43 8.75 11.02
N ILE A 324 24.31 7.81 10.68
CA ILE A 324 24.63 7.48 9.29
C ILE A 324 23.37 7.04 8.55
N GLY A 325 22.56 6.16 9.17
CA GLY A 325 21.32 5.68 8.59
C GLY A 325 20.27 6.77 8.37
N LEU A 326 20.17 7.75 9.26
CA LEU A 326 19.28 8.91 9.11
C LEU A 326 19.71 9.80 7.94
N VAL A 327 21.01 10.07 7.81
CA VAL A 327 21.56 10.86 6.69
C VAL A 327 21.34 10.12 5.37
N LEU A 328 21.69 8.83 5.31
CA LEU A 328 21.47 8.01 4.12
C LEU A 328 19.98 7.86 3.80
N GLY A 329 19.12 7.74 4.80
CA GLY A 329 17.67 7.65 4.61
C GLY A 329 17.09 8.95 4.09
N TYR A 330 17.57 10.10 4.58
CA TYR A 330 17.20 11.41 4.07
C TYR A 330 17.63 11.60 2.61
N LEU A 331 18.87 11.21 2.27
CA LEU A 331 19.37 11.25 0.89
C LEU A 331 18.65 10.26 -0.02
N GLY A 332 18.33 9.07 0.50
CA GLY A 332 17.57 8.04 -0.21
C GLY A 332 16.19 8.54 -0.63
N GLN A 333 15.45 9.18 0.29
CA GLN A 333 14.17 9.81 -0.02
C GLN A 333 14.31 10.89 -1.10
N ALA A 334 15.41 11.65 -1.11
CA ALA A 334 15.62 12.76 -2.01
C ALA A 334 15.88 12.24 -3.44
N GLY A 335 16.64 11.15 -3.56
CA GLY A 335 16.79 10.40 -4.81
C GLY A 335 15.43 9.90 -5.32
N LEU A 336 14.65 9.22 -4.47
CA LEU A 336 13.29 8.79 -4.83
C LEU A 336 12.41 9.95 -5.31
N GLY A 337 12.41 11.06 -4.57
CA GLY A 337 11.62 12.24 -4.91
C GLY A 337 12.05 12.89 -6.22
N TYR A 338 13.35 12.87 -6.54
CA TYR A 338 13.88 13.39 -7.80
C TYR A 338 13.45 12.53 -9.00
N PHE A 339 13.59 11.21 -8.91
CA PHE A 339 13.15 10.31 -9.98
C PHE A 339 11.63 10.29 -10.16
N ALA A 340 10.88 10.30 -9.05
CA ALA A 340 9.41 10.38 -9.08
C ALA A 340 8.93 11.73 -9.64
N GLY A 341 9.54 12.85 -9.21
CA GLY A 341 9.16 14.20 -9.65
C GLY A 341 9.40 14.43 -11.14
N ARG A 342 10.45 13.82 -11.72
CA ARG A 342 10.75 13.93 -13.15
C ARG A 342 9.83 13.08 -14.03
N ALA A 343 9.35 11.95 -13.51
CA ALA A 343 8.40 11.10 -14.22
C ALA A 343 6.96 11.66 -14.19
N LEU A 344 6.60 12.39 -13.12
CA LEU A 344 5.18 12.63 -12.79
C LEU A 344 4.82 14.10 -12.52
N THR A 345 5.77 15.05 -12.61
CA THR A 345 5.51 16.49 -12.35
C THR A 345 4.79 16.76 -11.02
N VAL A 346 5.04 15.92 -10.00
CA VAL A 346 4.47 16.08 -8.65
C VAL A 346 5.51 16.71 -7.72
N GLU A 347 5.19 17.88 -7.19
CA GLU A 347 5.95 18.46 -6.07
C GLU A 347 5.58 17.77 -4.76
N LEU A 348 6.51 16.98 -4.22
CA LEU A 348 6.33 16.35 -2.92
C LEU A 348 6.60 17.37 -1.80
N PRO A 349 5.71 17.53 -0.80
CA PRO A 349 5.89 18.48 0.29
C PRO A 349 7.16 18.18 1.09
N SER A 350 7.65 19.17 1.85
CA SER A 350 8.89 19.02 2.64
C SER A 350 8.82 17.85 3.64
N PRO A 351 9.93 17.11 3.85
CA PRO A 351 9.96 15.96 4.77
C PRO A 351 9.56 16.37 6.20
N SER A 352 8.72 15.56 6.86
CA SER A 352 8.40 15.78 8.28
C SER A 352 9.45 15.19 9.22
N VAL A 353 9.39 15.55 10.50
CA VAL A 353 10.31 15.03 11.54
C VAL A 353 9.93 13.64 12.06
N ARG A 354 8.72 13.14 11.77
CA ARG A 354 8.23 11.85 12.32
C ARG A 354 9.12 10.66 11.91
N PRO A 355 9.56 10.53 10.65
CA PRO A 355 10.44 9.43 10.24
C PRO A 355 11.83 9.48 10.90
N VAL A 356 12.29 10.65 11.37
CA VAL A 356 13.54 10.76 12.13
C VAL A 356 13.42 10.08 13.49
N LEU A 357 12.33 10.38 14.22
CA LEU A 357 12.02 9.73 15.49
C LEU A 357 11.85 8.22 15.30
N ALA A 358 11.22 7.82 14.19
CA ALA A 358 11.09 6.42 13.82
C ALA A 358 12.45 5.72 13.68
N GLY A 359 13.38 6.31 12.91
CA GLY A 359 14.72 5.78 12.75
C GLY A 359 15.52 5.69 14.05
N LEU A 360 15.39 6.69 14.92
CA LEU A 360 16.05 6.72 16.23
C LEU A 360 15.56 5.56 17.11
N ILE A 361 14.24 5.40 17.23
CA ILE A 361 13.62 4.32 18.03
C ILE A 361 13.97 2.96 17.44
N SER A 362 13.87 2.78 16.12
CA SER A 362 14.20 1.50 15.47
C SER A 362 15.67 1.13 15.64
N GLY A 363 16.60 2.06 15.41
CA GLY A 363 18.03 1.78 15.59
C GLY A 363 18.39 1.38 17.03
N LEU A 364 17.78 2.07 18.01
CA LEU A 364 17.95 1.75 19.43
C LEU A 364 17.35 0.39 19.79
N LEU A 365 16.08 0.14 19.43
CA LEU A 365 15.38 -1.11 19.73
C LEU A 365 16.02 -2.31 19.05
N MET A 366 16.51 -2.16 17.82
CA MET A 366 17.20 -3.25 17.13
C MET A 366 18.55 -3.57 17.78
N THR A 367 19.33 -2.55 18.11
CA THR A 367 20.64 -2.77 18.73
C THR A 367 20.50 -3.35 20.14
N LEU A 368 19.53 -2.88 20.93
CA LEU A 368 19.23 -3.44 22.24
C LEU A 368 18.60 -4.84 22.15
N GLY A 369 17.59 -5.01 21.31
CA GLY A 369 16.86 -6.27 21.17
C GLY A 369 17.76 -7.40 20.69
N PHE A 370 18.55 -7.16 19.64
CA PHE A 370 19.38 -8.21 19.02
C PHE A 370 20.82 -8.24 19.55
N GLY A 371 21.38 -7.10 19.96
CA GLY A 371 22.78 -6.98 20.38
C GLY A 371 23.03 -7.22 21.87
N LEU A 372 22.03 -6.99 22.74
CA LEU A 372 22.25 -7.02 24.20
C LEU A 372 22.50 -8.43 24.74
N ALA A 373 21.77 -9.43 24.23
CA ALA A 373 21.88 -10.81 24.69
C ALA A 373 23.33 -11.36 24.68
N PRO A 374 24.08 -11.28 23.55
CA PRO A 374 25.47 -11.76 23.53
C PRO A 374 26.42 -10.94 24.41
N ILE A 375 26.13 -9.66 24.65
CA ILE A 375 26.96 -8.75 25.44
C ILE A 375 26.80 -8.98 26.94
N VAL A 376 25.57 -9.19 27.44
CA VAL A 376 25.33 -9.47 28.87
C VAL A 376 26.01 -10.76 29.30
N ALA A 377 26.21 -11.71 28.37
CA ALA A 377 26.95 -12.94 28.60
C ALA A 377 28.40 -12.69 29.07
N LEU A 378 28.99 -11.53 28.77
CA LEU A 378 30.32 -11.12 29.25
C LEU A 378 30.41 -10.99 30.78
N ARG A 379 29.28 -10.73 31.46
CA ARG A 379 29.23 -10.60 32.93
C ARG A 379 29.75 -11.84 33.65
N LYS A 380 29.60 -13.02 33.05
CA LYS A 380 29.94 -14.32 33.65
C LYS A 380 31.34 -14.85 33.29
N VAL A 381 32.16 -14.08 32.58
CA VAL A 381 33.49 -14.53 32.12
C VAL A 381 34.45 -14.69 33.29
N SER A 382 34.90 -15.91 33.61
CA SER A 382 35.83 -16.16 34.72
C SER A 382 37.29 -15.81 34.37
N VAL A 383 38.08 -15.42 35.37
CA VAL A 383 39.53 -15.20 35.24
C VAL A 383 40.26 -16.50 34.88
N MET A 384 39.73 -17.65 35.32
CA MET A 384 40.27 -18.99 35.05
C MET A 384 40.36 -19.34 33.55
N ARG A 385 39.60 -18.63 32.69
CA ARG A 385 39.70 -18.75 31.23
C ARG A 385 41.10 -18.40 30.71
N LEU A 386 41.78 -17.42 31.32
CA LEU A 386 43.13 -17.02 30.92
C LEU A 386 44.14 -18.16 31.09
N ILE A 387 43.91 -19.02 32.09
CA ILE A 387 44.82 -20.08 32.52
C ILE A 387 44.51 -21.41 31.81
N ARG A 388 43.24 -21.81 31.76
CA ARG A 388 42.85 -23.10 31.18
C ARG A 388 42.53 -23.07 29.69
N ARG A 389 42.32 -21.89 29.08
CA ARG A 389 41.77 -21.71 27.71
C ARG A 389 40.65 -22.71 27.36
N GLU A 390 39.91 -23.21 28.36
CA GLU A 390 38.87 -24.19 28.15
C GLU A 390 37.67 -23.49 27.51
N SER A 391 37.15 -24.07 26.44
CA SER A 391 35.96 -23.62 25.72
C SER A 391 34.70 -23.84 26.56
N THR A 392 34.59 -23.17 27.69
CA THR A 392 33.29 -23.00 28.34
C THR A 392 32.48 -22.10 27.41
N ALA A 393 31.65 -22.72 26.57
CA ALA A 393 30.64 -22.01 25.81
C ALA A 393 29.93 -21.09 26.80
N VAL A 394 30.01 -19.78 26.56
CA VAL A 394 29.32 -18.80 27.41
C VAL A 394 27.83 -18.94 27.10
N THR A 395 27.20 -20.00 27.58
CA THR A 395 25.76 -20.23 27.50
C THR A 395 25.13 -19.46 28.65
N THR A 396 24.92 -18.18 28.42
CA THR A 396 23.92 -17.43 29.18
C THR A 396 22.77 -17.10 28.24
N SER A 397 22.08 -18.12 27.74
CA SER A 397 20.71 -17.90 27.28
C SER A 397 19.85 -17.71 28.53
N SER A 398 19.87 -16.52 29.13
CA SER A 398 18.85 -16.18 30.10
C SER A 398 17.56 -16.04 29.33
N ALA A 399 16.53 -16.81 29.69
CA ALA A 399 15.21 -16.71 29.08
C ALA A 399 14.72 -15.25 29.00
N SER A 400 15.06 -14.43 30.01
CA SER A 400 14.76 -12.99 30.04
C SER A 400 15.32 -12.19 28.86
N LEU A 401 16.56 -12.46 28.42
CA LEU A 401 17.20 -11.73 27.32
C LEU A 401 16.62 -12.12 25.96
N THR A 402 16.29 -13.42 25.80
CA THR A 402 15.58 -13.91 24.62
C THR A 402 14.16 -13.33 24.56
N LEU A 403 13.47 -13.27 25.71
CA LEU A 403 12.13 -12.70 25.82
C LEU A 403 12.12 -11.19 25.54
N MET A 404 13.16 -10.47 25.95
CA MET A 404 13.36 -9.06 25.62
C MET A 404 13.63 -8.85 24.11
N ALA A 405 14.42 -9.71 23.47
CA ALA A 405 14.63 -9.67 22.02
C ALA A 405 13.33 -9.92 21.25
N ILE A 406 12.53 -10.89 21.70
CA ILE A 406 11.19 -11.16 21.17
C ILE A 406 10.28 -9.96 21.38
N ALA A 407 10.22 -9.40 22.59
CA ALA A 407 9.39 -8.24 22.90
C ALA A 407 9.77 -7.00 22.07
N ALA A 408 11.07 -6.74 21.88
CA ALA A 408 11.54 -5.65 21.02
C ALA A 408 11.14 -5.86 19.55
N THR A 409 11.25 -7.10 19.06
CA THR A 409 10.85 -7.46 17.69
C THR A 409 9.34 -7.32 17.51
N THR A 410 8.55 -7.88 18.43
CA THR A 410 7.08 -7.78 18.45
C THR A 410 6.63 -6.33 18.52
N GLY A 411 7.22 -5.53 19.41
CA GLY A 411 6.93 -4.10 19.55
C GLY A 411 7.20 -3.33 18.26
N LEU A 412 8.32 -3.60 17.59
CA LEU A 412 8.65 -3.01 16.28
C LEU A 412 7.65 -3.41 15.20
N VAL A 413 7.27 -4.69 15.14
CA VAL A 413 6.29 -5.19 14.15
C VAL A 413 4.93 -4.52 14.34
N PHE A 414 4.39 -4.50 15.56
CA PHE A 414 3.09 -3.87 15.85
C PHE A 414 3.11 -2.36 15.60
N TRP A 415 4.21 -1.69 15.92
CA TRP A 415 4.32 -0.26 15.72
C TRP A 415 4.45 0.11 14.23
N GLN A 416 5.12 -0.71 13.42
CA GLN A 416 5.33 -0.42 12.00
C GLN A 416 4.21 -0.93 11.09
N ALA A 417 3.52 -2.01 11.45
CA ALA A 417 2.49 -2.64 10.64
C ALA A 417 1.24 -1.77 10.41
N ARG A 418 0.98 -0.75 11.25
CA ARG A 418 -0.22 0.12 11.29
C ARG A 418 -1.57 -0.60 11.49
N ASP A 419 -1.68 -1.85 11.06
CA ASP A 419 -2.80 -2.76 11.27
C ASP A 419 -2.36 -3.92 12.19
N GLY A 420 -3.12 -4.16 13.26
CA GLY A 420 -2.86 -5.23 14.21
C GLY A 420 -3.03 -6.63 13.62
N VAL A 421 -3.91 -6.80 12.63
CA VAL A 421 -4.11 -8.10 11.94
C VAL A 421 -2.89 -8.44 11.09
N LEU A 422 -2.39 -7.46 10.33
CA LEU A 422 -1.17 -7.60 9.54
C LEU A 422 0.03 -7.91 10.45
N ALA A 423 0.15 -7.22 11.59
CA ALA A 423 1.20 -7.49 12.57
C ALA A 423 1.18 -8.95 13.07
N MET A 424 0.00 -9.49 13.36
CA MET A 424 -0.17 -10.88 13.81
C MET A 424 0.25 -11.88 12.72
N TRP A 425 -0.18 -11.69 11.48
CA TRP A 425 0.22 -12.56 10.38
C TRP A 425 1.72 -12.52 10.11
N VAL A 426 2.34 -11.34 10.15
CA VAL A 426 3.80 -11.20 10.02
C VAL A 426 4.54 -11.95 11.13
N LEU A 427 4.07 -11.84 12.37
CA LEU A 427 4.63 -12.58 13.51
C LEU A 427 4.47 -14.09 13.35
N ALA A 428 3.30 -14.55 12.91
CA ALA A 428 3.04 -15.97 12.68
C ALA A 428 3.98 -16.53 11.60
N VAL A 429 4.09 -15.84 10.45
CA VAL A 429 5.01 -16.22 9.36
C VAL A 429 6.46 -16.23 9.85
N MET A 430 6.87 -15.24 10.63
CA MET A 430 8.21 -15.19 11.23
C MET A 430 8.50 -16.38 12.17
N ILE A 431 7.55 -16.74 13.03
CA ILE A 431 7.71 -17.87 13.94
C ILE A 431 7.83 -19.18 13.16
N VAL A 432 6.93 -19.39 12.20
CA VAL A 432 6.94 -20.57 11.32
C VAL A 432 8.25 -20.65 10.54
N LEU A 433 8.75 -19.52 10.04
CA LEU A 433 10.03 -19.44 9.35
C LEU A 433 11.20 -19.86 10.24
N VAL A 434 11.32 -19.27 11.43
CA VAL A 434 12.44 -19.54 12.33
C VAL A 434 12.43 -21.00 12.77
N LEU A 435 11.28 -21.52 13.19
CA LEU A 435 11.13 -22.92 13.59
C LEU A 435 11.36 -23.86 12.41
N GLY A 436 10.84 -23.50 11.24
CA GLY A 436 10.98 -24.23 10.00
C GLY A 436 12.43 -24.34 9.53
N LEU A 437 13.18 -23.24 9.48
CA LEU A 437 14.60 -23.22 9.11
C LEU A 437 15.47 -23.98 10.12
N VAL A 438 15.21 -23.82 11.42
CA VAL A 438 15.96 -24.54 12.47
C VAL A 438 15.67 -26.04 12.40
N GLY A 439 14.39 -26.44 12.31
CA GLY A 439 13.96 -27.82 12.27
C GLY A 439 14.44 -28.55 11.01
N SER A 440 14.22 -27.96 9.84
CA SER A 440 14.66 -28.51 8.55
C SER A 440 16.19 -28.58 8.46
N GLY A 441 16.90 -27.54 8.91
CA GLY A 441 18.35 -27.54 8.96
C GLY A 441 18.90 -28.63 9.87
N TRP A 442 18.33 -28.79 11.07
CA TRP A 442 18.73 -29.85 11.99
C TRP A 442 18.50 -31.24 11.39
N LEU A 443 17.33 -31.49 10.81
CA LEU A 443 16.97 -32.76 10.17
C LEU A 443 17.91 -33.08 8.99
N PHE A 444 18.21 -32.07 8.15
CA PHE A 444 19.10 -32.23 7.02
C PHE A 444 20.53 -32.58 7.44
N PHE A 445 21.12 -31.82 8.37
CA PHE A 445 22.48 -32.11 8.85
C PHE A 445 22.54 -33.42 9.66
N ALA A 446 21.46 -33.81 10.34
CA ALA A 446 21.36 -35.12 10.97
C ALA A 446 21.31 -36.25 9.93
N GLY A 447 20.60 -36.07 8.82
CA GLY A 447 20.57 -37.01 7.68
C GLY A 447 21.92 -37.15 6.99
N LEU A 448 22.63 -36.03 6.79
CA LEU A 448 23.98 -36.01 6.20
C LEU A 448 25.00 -36.88 6.97
N ARG A 449 24.83 -37.03 8.31
CA ARG A 449 25.67 -37.92 9.11
C ARG A 449 25.54 -39.39 8.74
N LYS A 450 24.43 -39.81 8.13
CA LYS A 450 24.15 -41.20 7.76
C LYS A 450 24.70 -41.58 6.39
N ILE A 451 25.07 -40.60 5.55
CA ILE A 451 25.54 -40.84 4.18
C ILE A 451 27.02 -41.25 4.20
N ARG A 452 27.33 -42.46 3.71
CA ARG A 452 28.70 -43.04 3.66
C ARG A 452 29.30 -43.18 2.26
N PHE A 453 28.60 -42.76 1.20
CA PHE A 453 29.00 -42.97 -0.21
C PHE A 453 29.66 -41.73 -0.85
N GLY A 454 30.57 -41.95 -1.81
CA GLY A 454 31.21 -40.89 -2.62
C GLY A 454 32.74 -40.74 -2.44
N PRO A 455 33.41 -39.94 -3.31
CA PRO A 455 34.86 -39.64 -3.25
C PRO A 455 35.32 -39.08 -1.89
N SER A 456 36.59 -39.25 -1.55
CA SER A 456 37.15 -38.86 -0.23
C SER A 456 36.95 -37.38 0.10
N ALA A 457 37.04 -36.49 -0.89
CA ALA A 457 36.87 -35.04 -0.71
C ALA A 457 35.41 -34.63 -0.42
N THR A 458 34.43 -35.20 -1.13
CA THR A 458 33.01 -34.90 -0.89
C THR A 458 32.54 -35.53 0.42
N ARG A 459 32.99 -36.75 0.73
CA ARG A 459 32.72 -37.43 2.01
C ARG A 459 33.23 -36.62 3.21
N TYR A 460 34.41 -36.03 3.09
CA TYR A 460 34.95 -35.14 4.13
C TYR A 460 34.03 -33.92 4.36
N VAL A 461 33.57 -33.27 3.29
CA VAL A 461 32.67 -32.10 3.39
C VAL A 461 31.32 -32.48 4.01
N LEU A 462 30.66 -33.54 3.54
CA LEU A 462 29.37 -33.99 4.08
C LEU A 462 29.46 -34.39 5.56
N SER A 463 30.51 -35.11 5.95
CA SER A 463 30.72 -35.54 7.35
C SER A 463 31.09 -34.36 8.26
N SER A 464 31.86 -33.39 7.76
CA SER A 464 32.24 -32.18 8.52
C SER A 464 31.02 -31.30 8.85
N LEU A 465 30.11 -31.10 7.87
CA LEU A 465 28.84 -30.39 8.04
C LEU A 465 27.94 -31.10 9.05
N GLY A 466 27.80 -32.43 8.95
CA GLY A 466 27.02 -33.23 9.88
C GLY A 466 27.55 -33.15 11.32
N ARG A 467 28.87 -33.23 11.52
CA ARG A 467 29.50 -33.17 12.86
C ARG A 467 29.34 -31.80 13.53
N ARG A 468 29.28 -30.72 12.75
CA ARG A 468 29.11 -29.34 13.24
C ARG A 468 27.71 -28.78 13.01
N SER A 469 26.68 -29.61 13.17
CA SER A 469 25.29 -29.24 12.83
C SER A 469 24.82 -27.94 13.49
N GLY A 470 25.25 -27.61 14.70
CA GLY A 470 24.83 -26.35 15.37
C GLY A 470 25.26 -25.07 14.65
N ILE A 471 26.51 -25.02 14.17
CA ILE A 471 27.03 -23.85 13.43
C ILE A 471 26.47 -23.85 12.00
N ALA A 472 26.37 -25.04 11.37
CA ALA A 472 25.80 -25.18 10.04
C ALA A 472 24.32 -24.77 10.00
N THR A 473 23.52 -25.16 11.00
CA THR A 473 22.13 -24.70 11.16
C THR A 473 22.06 -23.20 11.41
N LEU A 474 22.96 -22.62 12.23
CA LEU A 474 22.99 -21.17 12.45
C LEU A 474 23.27 -20.39 11.15
N GLN A 475 24.22 -20.87 10.34
CA GLN A 475 24.53 -20.28 9.03
C GLN A 475 23.38 -20.46 8.04
N LEU A 476 22.77 -21.65 8.01
CA LEU A 476 21.60 -21.93 7.20
C LEU A 476 20.44 -21.00 7.54
N CYS A 477 20.16 -20.76 8.82
CA CYS A 477 19.09 -19.84 9.25
C CYS A 477 19.40 -18.40 8.83
N ALA A 478 20.65 -17.94 9.00
CA ALA A 478 21.05 -16.59 8.61
C ALA A 478 20.94 -16.37 7.09
N PHE A 479 21.47 -17.31 6.30
CA PHE A 479 21.38 -17.28 4.85
C PHE A 479 19.95 -17.45 4.34
N GLY A 480 19.23 -18.44 4.87
CA GLY A 480 17.86 -18.76 4.52
C GLY A 480 16.92 -17.60 4.79
N ALA A 481 17.01 -16.96 5.95
CA ALA A 481 16.19 -15.78 6.27
C ALA A 481 16.49 -14.60 5.32
N GLY A 482 17.77 -14.34 5.03
CA GLY A 482 18.16 -13.26 4.09
C GLY A 482 17.69 -13.52 2.65
N ILE A 483 17.92 -14.73 2.13
CA ILE A 483 17.47 -15.11 0.79
C ILE A 483 15.95 -15.17 0.72
N MET A 484 15.29 -15.72 1.75
CA MET A 484 13.83 -15.79 1.79
C MET A 484 13.21 -14.41 1.74
N ALA A 485 13.72 -13.45 2.51
CA ALA A 485 13.16 -12.10 2.47
C ALA A 485 13.36 -11.43 1.09
N LEU A 486 14.47 -11.70 0.39
CA LEU A 486 14.66 -11.24 -1.00
C LEU A 486 13.72 -11.93 -1.98
N LEU A 487 13.54 -13.25 -1.85
CA LEU A 487 12.60 -14.00 -2.67
C LEU A 487 11.15 -13.61 -2.38
N LEU A 488 10.81 -13.34 -1.12
CA LEU A 488 9.47 -12.92 -0.72
C LEU A 488 9.16 -11.55 -1.32
N LEU A 489 10.11 -10.62 -1.27
CA LEU A 489 9.97 -9.35 -1.98
C LEU A 489 9.86 -9.54 -3.49
N MET A 490 10.62 -10.46 -4.09
CA MET A 490 10.53 -10.76 -5.52
C MET A 490 9.15 -11.34 -5.87
N VAL A 491 8.67 -12.33 -5.10
CA VAL A 491 7.37 -12.99 -5.28
C VAL A 491 6.24 -11.97 -5.16
N ILE A 492 6.22 -11.21 -4.07
CA ILE A 492 5.15 -10.22 -3.88
C ILE A 492 5.31 -9.08 -4.90
N ARG A 493 6.53 -8.66 -5.30
CA ARG A 493 6.71 -7.64 -6.34
C ARG A 493 6.14 -8.09 -7.68
N VAL A 494 6.58 -9.25 -8.16
CA VAL A 494 6.20 -9.78 -9.49
C VAL A 494 4.71 -10.09 -9.49
N ASP A 495 4.23 -10.88 -8.53
CA ASP A 495 2.83 -11.27 -8.52
C ASP A 495 1.92 -10.07 -8.25
N LEU A 496 2.25 -9.15 -7.33
CA LEU A 496 1.33 -8.06 -6.97
C LEU A 496 1.36 -6.92 -8.00
N LEU A 497 2.51 -6.53 -8.54
CA LEU A 497 2.56 -5.49 -9.58
C LEU A 497 2.07 -6.01 -10.93
N ASP A 498 2.40 -7.26 -11.31
CA ASP A 498 1.91 -7.82 -12.56
C ASP A 498 0.43 -8.12 -12.44
N SER A 499 -0.07 -8.71 -11.34
CA SER A 499 -1.51 -8.90 -11.16
C SER A 499 -2.25 -7.57 -11.17
N TRP A 500 -1.75 -6.55 -10.47
CA TRP A 500 -2.43 -5.25 -10.37
C TRP A 500 -2.37 -4.44 -11.67
N SER A 501 -1.26 -4.51 -12.43
CA SER A 501 -1.18 -3.91 -13.77
C SER A 501 -2.01 -4.67 -14.81
N THR A 502 -2.08 -5.99 -14.73
CA THR A 502 -2.90 -6.83 -15.61
C THR A 502 -4.40 -6.67 -15.32
N SER A 503 -4.76 -6.27 -14.08
CA SER A 503 -6.14 -5.95 -13.70
C SER A 503 -6.72 -4.81 -14.53
N ILE A 504 -5.86 -3.87 -14.97
CA ILE A 504 -6.25 -2.73 -15.82
C ILE A 504 -5.54 -2.88 -17.17
N SER A 505 -6.12 -3.71 -18.04
CA SER A 505 -5.64 -3.87 -19.42
C SER A 505 -5.34 -2.51 -20.07
N PRO A 506 -4.32 -2.40 -20.94
CA PRO A 506 -4.12 -1.21 -21.76
C PRO A 506 -5.38 -0.79 -22.55
N GLN A 507 -6.26 -1.74 -22.83
CA GLN A 507 -7.56 -1.55 -23.50
C GLN A 507 -8.76 -1.51 -22.55
N ALA A 508 -8.54 -1.33 -21.24
CA ALA A 508 -9.63 -1.19 -20.28
C ALA A 508 -10.59 -0.04 -20.71
N PRO A 509 -11.91 -0.22 -20.59
CA PRO A 509 -12.88 0.82 -20.93
C PRO A 509 -12.57 2.11 -20.16
N ASN A 510 -12.35 3.20 -20.88
CA ASN A 510 -12.12 4.53 -20.30
C ASN A 510 -13.31 5.46 -20.50
N HIS A 511 -14.33 5.05 -21.24
CA HIS A 511 -15.58 5.76 -21.41
C HIS A 511 -16.77 4.86 -21.07
N PHE A 512 -17.78 5.44 -20.46
CA PHE A 512 -19.05 4.78 -20.15
C PHE A 512 -20.19 5.58 -20.73
N ALA A 513 -21.18 4.88 -21.28
CA ALA A 513 -22.38 5.45 -21.85
C ALA A 513 -23.60 4.98 -21.04
N ILE A 514 -24.45 5.90 -20.59
CA ILE A 514 -25.70 5.62 -19.88
C ILE A 514 -26.89 6.25 -20.59
N ASN A 515 -28.10 5.88 -20.15
CA ASN A 515 -29.36 6.36 -20.71
C ASN A 515 -29.57 5.95 -22.18
N ILE A 516 -28.95 4.85 -22.61
CA ILE A 516 -29.17 4.27 -23.92
C ILE A 516 -30.59 3.69 -23.92
N GLN A 517 -31.47 4.23 -24.77
CA GLN A 517 -32.86 3.78 -24.84
C GLN A 517 -32.95 2.43 -25.59
N PRO A 518 -33.95 1.58 -25.29
CA PRO A 518 -34.08 0.28 -25.96
C PRO A 518 -34.02 0.32 -27.49
N PRO A 519 -34.67 1.27 -28.20
CA PRO A 519 -34.56 1.36 -29.67
C PRO A 519 -33.17 1.78 -30.16
N GLN A 520 -32.39 2.47 -29.33
CA GLN A 520 -31.06 2.98 -29.68
C GLN A 520 -29.96 1.94 -29.48
N ARG A 521 -30.20 0.88 -28.71
CA ARG A 521 -29.19 -0.11 -28.32
C ARG A 521 -28.42 -0.68 -29.52
N ALA A 522 -29.13 -1.28 -30.48
CA ALA A 522 -28.50 -1.95 -31.61
C ALA A 522 -27.73 -0.97 -32.51
N ALA A 523 -28.28 0.23 -32.71
CA ALA A 523 -27.61 1.28 -33.47
C ALA A 523 -26.34 1.78 -32.76
N PHE A 524 -26.37 1.90 -31.44
CA PHE A 524 -25.22 2.32 -30.64
C PHE A 524 -24.10 1.27 -30.64
N GLU A 525 -24.45 -0.01 -30.47
CA GLU A 525 -23.49 -1.13 -30.57
C GLU A 525 -22.82 -1.15 -31.96
N SER A 526 -23.62 -1.04 -33.03
CA SER A 526 -23.10 -0.99 -34.40
C SER A 526 -22.22 0.24 -34.68
N ALA A 527 -22.54 1.39 -34.08
CA ALA A 527 -21.70 2.60 -34.20
C ALA A 527 -20.33 2.42 -33.53
N LEU A 528 -20.26 1.75 -32.38
CA LEU A 528 -19.00 1.44 -31.70
C LEU A 528 -18.15 0.46 -32.53
N GLU A 529 -18.78 -0.57 -33.10
CA GLU A 529 -18.12 -1.54 -33.98
C GLU A 529 -17.57 -0.88 -35.25
N THR A 530 -18.37 -0.02 -35.89
CA THR A 530 -17.98 0.73 -37.10
C THR A 530 -16.80 1.68 -36.82
N ALA A 531 -16.77 2.27 -35.64
CA ALA A 531 -15.66 3.11 -35.18
C ALA A 531 -14.42 2.31 -34.74
N ASN A 532 -14.49 0.97 -34.78
CA ASN A 532 -13.46 0.04 -34.31
C ASN A 532 -13.03 0.34 -32.87
N LEU A 533 -14.00 0.58 -31.98
CA LEU A 533 -13.79 0.81 -30.57
C LEU A 533 -13.99 -0.50 -29.80
N ALA A 534 -13.04 -0.83 -28.92
CA ALA A 534 -13.18 -2.00 -28.05
C ALA A 534 -14.30 -1.74 -27.04
N SER A 535 -15.40 -2.47 -27.16
CA SER A 535 -16.58 -2.39 -26.30
C SER A 535 -16.78 -3.70 -25.55
N GLN A 536 -17.24 -3.63 -24.30
CA GLN A 536 -17.64 -4.81 -23.53
C GLN A 536 -19.13 -5.15 -23.64
N GLY A 537 -19.80 -4.53 -24.61
CA GLY A 537 -21.24 -4.67 -24.81
C GLY A 537 -22.07 -3.71 -23.97
N VAL A 538 -23.39 -3.87 -24.10
CA VAL A 538 -24.38 -2.99 -23.49
C VAL A 538 -25.32 -3.81 -22.61
N PHE A 539 -25.42 -3.42 -21.34
CA PHE A 539 -26.13 -4.15 -20.30
C PHE A 539 -27.42 -3.45 -19.88
N PRO A 540 -28.50 -4.20 -19.60
CA PRO A 540 -29.76 -3.65 -19.15
C PRO A 540 -29.66 -3.13 -17.71
N MET A 541 -30.26 -1.98 -17.45
CA MET A 541 -30.31 -1.33 -16.15
C MET A 541 -31.75 -0.93 -15.82
N VAL A 542 -32.28 -1.56 -14.77
CA VAL A 542 -33.63 -1.36 -14.24
C VAL A 542 -33.51 -0.74 -12.85
N ARG A 543 -34.24 0.35 -12.59
CA ARG A 543 -34.25 0.97 -11.25
C ARG A 543 -35.30 0.31 -10.37
N GLY A 544 -34.89 -0.17 -9.20
CA GLY A 544 -35.78 -0.77 -8.21
C GLY A 544 -35.47 -0.32 -6.78
N ARG A 545 -36.50 0.00 -5.99
CA ARG A 545 -36.34 0.26 -4.55
C ARG A 545 -36.57 -1.03 -3.77
N TRP A 546 -35.66 -1.39 -2.88
CA TRP A 546 -35.86 -2.53 -1.99
C TRP A 546 -36.97 -2.23 -0.97
N THR A 547 -38.02 -3.06 -0.94
CA THR A 547 -39.23 -2.82 -0.13
C THR A 547 -39.46 -3.86 0.95
N LYS A 548 -39.19 -5.14 0.66
CA LYS A 548 -39.37 -6.22 1.63
C LYS A 548 -38.18 -7.17 1.67
N HIS A 549 -37.96 -7.71 2.86
CA HIS A 549 -37.02 -8.77 3.18
C HIS A 549 -37.79 -9.87 3.92
N ASN A 550 -37.86 -11.06 3.34
CA ASN A 550 -38.62 -12.19 3.90
C ASN A 550 -40.07 -11.82 4.25
N GLY A 551 -40.72 -11.06 3.37
CA GLY A 551 -42.09 -10.57 3.54
C GLY A 551 -42.27 -9.39 4.50
N ARG A 552 -41.25 -9.03 5.30
CA ARG A 552 -41.29 -7.87 6.19
C ARG A 552 -40.85 -6.61 5.46
N ARG A 553 -41.55 -5.50 5.70
CA ARG A 553 -41.19 -4.19 5.12
C ARG A 553 -39.83 -3.75 5.65
N VAL A 554 -38.95 -3.33 4.75
CA VAL A 554 -37.62 -2.80 5.09
C VAL A 554 -37.81 -1.37 5.61
N ASP A 555 -37.43 -1.15 6.87
CA ASP A 555 -37.28 0.19 7.44
C ASP A 555 -35.78 0.52 7.53
N HIS A 556 -35.35 1.50 6.76
CA HIS A 556 -33.95 1.90 6.66
C HIS A 556 -33.40 2.42 7.98
N ALA A 557 -34.23 2.93 8.90
CA ALA A 557 -33.77 3.45 10.19
C ALA A 557 -33.30 2.35 11.16
N THR A 558 -33.73 1.09 10.93
CA THR A 558 -33.44 -0.03 11.84
C THR A 558 -32.03 -0.62 11.69
N PHE A 559 -31.28 -0.25 10.65
CA PHE A 559 -29.92 -0.74 10.45
C PHE A 559 -28.93 -0.05 11.41
N SER A 560 -27.99 -0.84 11.94
CA SER A 560 -27.06 -0.40 13.00
C SER A 560 -25.97 0.56 12.53
N THR A 561 -25.68 0.62 11.23
CA THR A 561 -24.63 1.48 10.69
C THR A 561 -25.20 2.52 9.72
N PRO A 562 -24.74 3.78 9.76
CA PRO A 562 -25.18 4.81 8.79
C PRO A 562 -24.98 4.38 7.33
N ARG A 563 -23.95 3.58 7.05
CA ARG A 563 -23.70 3.01 5.72
C ARG A 563 -24.82 2.05 5.29
N ALA A 564 -25.23 1.13 6.16
CA ALA A 564 -26.30 0.18 5.87
C ALA A 564 -27.66 0.88 5.70
N GLN A 565 -27.96 1.87 6.55
CA GLN A 565 -29.17 2.70 6.42
C GLN A 565 -29.25 3.37 5.04
N ARG A 566 -28.14 3.97 4.56
CA ARG A 566 -28.07 4.57 3.22
C ARG A 566 -28.25 3.54 2.11
N LEU A 567 -27.54 2.41 2.20
CA LEU A 567 -27.62 1.34 1.22
C LEU A 567 -29.02 0.74 1.14
N ALA A 568 -29.76 0.68 2.24
CA ALA A 568 -31.14 0.23 2.22
C ALA A 568 -32.07 1.29 1.59
N SER A 569 -31.85 2.59 1.85
CA SER A 569 -32.73 3.69 1.42
C SER A 569 -32.68 4.05 -0.08
N ARG A 570 -31.61 3.64 -0.77
CA ARG A 570 -31.41 3.98 -2.19
C ARG A 570 -32.30 3.17 -3.12
N GLU A 571 -32.46 3.70 -4.33
CA GLU A 571 -32.84 2.87 -5.47
C GLU A 571 -31.58 2.14 -5.98
N PHE A 572 -31.77 0.86 -6.29
CA PHE A 572 -30.74 0.00 -6.86
C PHE A 572 -30.84 0.00 -8.37
N ASN A 573 -29.68 -0.02 -9.02
CA ASN A 573 -29.57 -0.34 -10.43
C ASN A 573 -29.47 -1.86 -10.52
N LEU A 574 -30.58 -2.50 -10.85
CA LEU A 574 -30.71 -3.93 -11.08
C LEU A 574 -30.34 -4.23 -12.54
N SER A 575 -29.71 -5.38 -12.79
CA SER A 575 -29.44 -5.87 -14.14
C SER A 575 -29.97 -7.28 -14.30
N VAL A 576 -30.01 -7.74 -15.54
CA VAL A 576 -30.29 -9.12 -15.92
C VAL A 576 -29.02 -9.70 -16.54
N ALA A 577 -28.72 -10.96 -16.24
CA ALA A 577 -27.67 -11.70 -16.94
C ALA A 577 -28.04 -13.20 -17.03
N GLU A 578 -27.78 -13.80 -18.19
CA GLU A 578 -27.91 -15.25 -18.39
C GLU A 578 -26.69 -16.00 -17.86
N ALA A 579 -25.49 -15.54 -18.25
CA ALA A 579 -24.22 -16.07 -17.77
C ALA A 579 -23.66 -15.20 -16.62
N LEU A 580 -22.83 -15.81 -15.78
CA LEU A 580 -22.08 -15.09 -14.75
C LEU A 580 -21.17 -14.06 -15.45
N PRO A 581 -21.27 -12.76 -15.12
CA PRO A 581 -20.43 -11.75 -15.75
C PRO A 581 -18.94 -12.02 -15.52
N GLU A 582 -18.11 -11.68 -16.50
CA GLU A 582 -16.66 -11.84 -16.39
C GLU A 582 -16.09 -11.12 -15.16
N GLY A 583 -15.09 -11.71 -14.52
CA GLY A 583 -14.46 -11.16 -13.31
C GLY A 583 -15.28 -11.32 -12.02
N ASN A 584 -16.54 -11.77 -12.08
CA ASN A 584 -17.32 -12.09 -10.89
C ASN A 584 -17.10 -13.54 -10.45
N THR A 585 -17.02 -13.78 -9.15
CA THR A 585 -16.86 -15.12 -8.57
C THR A 585 -17.96 -15.40 -7.56
N ILE A 586 -18.61 -16.55 -7.65
CA ILE A 586 -19.62 -16.98 -6.68
C ILE A 586 -18.91 -17.43 -5.40
N THR A 587 -19.23 -16.78 -4.28
CA THR A 587 -18.66 -17.15 -2.98
C THR A 587 -19.54 -18.17 -2.26
N ARG A 588 -20.87 -18.11 -2.45
CA ARG A 588 -21.84 -19.06 -1.90
C ARG A 588 -23.03 -19.26 -2.84
N GLY A 589 -23.58 -20.47 -2.86
CA GLY A 589 -24.73 -20.83 -3.70
C GLY A 589 -24.34 -21.25 -5.12
N SER A 590 -25.28 -21.15 -6.05
CA SER A 590 -25.10 -21.52 -7.46
C SER A 590 -25.62 -20.42 -8.39
N TRP A 591 -25.01 -20.29 -9.57
CA TRP A 591 -25.55 -19.40 -10.60
C TRP A 591 -26.93 -19.87 -11.05
N PHE A 592 -27.70 -18.98 -11.67
CA PHE A 592 -29.04 -19.28 -12.19
C PHE A 592 -29.00 -20.53 -13.08
N SER A 593 -29.87 -21.51 -12.80
CA SER A 593 -29.93 -22.72 -13.61
C SER A 593 -30.65 -22.40 -14.94
N THR A 594 -30.22 -22.95 -16.07
CA THR A 594 -30.86 -22.67 -17.37
C THR A 594 -32.26 -23.27 -17.49
N ALA A 595 -32.58 -24.27 -16.66
CA ALA A 595 -33.90 -24.91 -16.58
C ALA A 595 -34.87 -24.20 -15.62
N GLU A 596 -34.37 -23.64 -14.50
CA GLU A 596 -35.18 -22.95 -13.48
C GLU A 596 -35.01 -21.43 -13.47
N GLY A 597 -34.09 -20.85 -14.25
CA GLY A 597 -33.79 -19.41 -14.34
C GLY A 597 -34.92 -18.54 -14.91
N ARG A 598 -36.11 -19.12 -15.09
CA ARG A 598 -37.39 -18.41 -15.26
C ARG A 598 -38.10 -18.15 -13.93
N ALA A 599 -37.79 -18.89 -12.88
CA ALA A 599 -38.22 -18.62 -11.51
C ALA A 599 -37.45 -17.41 -10.97
N GLY A 600 -38.12 -16.56 -10.19
CA GLY A 600 -37.54 -15.31 -9.72
C GLY A 600 -36.38 -15.51 -8.76
N GLU A 601 -35.16 -15.33 -9.26
CA GLU A 601 -33.93 -15.50 -8.49
C GLU A 601 -33.09 -14.21 -8.51
N TRP A 602 -32.41 -13.95 -7.40
CA TRP A 602 -31.47 -12.86 -7.22
C TRP A 602 -30.07 -13.39 -6.94
N SER A 603 -29.09 -12.81 -7.63
CA SER A 603 -27.70 -12.84 -7.20
C SER A 603 -27.38 -11.53 -6.49
N VAL A 604 -26.79 -11.57 -5.30
CA VAL A 604 -26.43 -10.38 -4.52
C VAL A 604 -24.91 -10.30 -4.29
N GLU A 605 -24.37 -9.08 -4.35
CA GLU A 605 -22.96 -8.82 -4.04
C GLU A 605 -22.66 -9.05 -2.54
N GLU A 606 -21.54 -9.71 -2.25
CA GLU A 606 -21.16 -10.18 -0.91
C GLU A 606 -21.10 -9.04 0.13
N GLY A 607 -20.46 -7.93 -0.19
CA GLY A 607 -20.33 -6.77 0.70
C GLY A 607 -21.68 -6.10 1.00
N LEU A 608 -22.56 -5.99 -0.01
CA LEU A 608 -23.92 -5.52 0.17
C LEU A 608 -24.72 -6.48 1.05
N ALA A 609 -24.60 -7.78 0.80
CA ALA A 609 -25.28 -8.80 1.57
C ALA A 609 -24.87 -8.77 3.04
N GLN A 610 -23.57 -8.66 3.33
CA GLN A 610 -23.07 -8.51 4.69
C GLN A 610 -23.56 -7.21 5.37
N ALA A 611 -23.52 -6.08 4.65
CA ALA A 611 -23.94 -4.80 5.20
C ALA A 611 -25.44 -4.72 5.52
N LEU A 612 -26.28 -5.41 4.73
CA LEU A 612 -27.73 -5.41 4.87
C LEU A 612 -28.27 -6.67 5.56
N GLY A 613 -27.40 -7.60 5.97
CA GLY A 613 -27.80 -8.85 6.61
C GLY A 613 -28.60 -9.80 5.70
N ILE A 614 -28.35 -9.76 4.39
CA ILE A 614 -28.98 -10.65 3.40
C ILE A 614 -28.25 -12.00 3.39
N ALA A 615 -28.98 -13.08 3.59
CA ALA A 615 -28.46 -14.45 3.55
C ALA A 615 -28.87 -15.18 2.27
N LEU A 616 -28.19 -16.30 2.00
CA LEU A 616 -28.58 -17.24 0.95
C LEU A 616 -29.95 -17.85 1.29
N GLY A 617 -30.87 -17.86 0.32
CA GLY A 617 -32.24 -18.34 0.48
C GLY A 617 -33.25 -17.27 0.91
N ASP A 618 -32.81 -16.07 1.29
CA ASP A 618 -33.72 -14.98 1.63
C ASP A 618 -34.55 -14.53 0.42
N VAL A 619 -35.78 -14.08 0.66
CA VAL A 619 -36.67 -13.51 -0.35
C VAL A 619 -36.60 -11.99 -0.31
N LEU A 620 -36.14 -11.40 -1.40
CA LEU A 620 -36.06 -9.94 -1.57
C LEU A 620 -37.14 -9.46 -2.51
N ALA A 621 -37.83 -8.39 -2.12
CA ALA A 621 -38.80 -7.70 -2.96
C ALA A 621 -38.34 -6.31 -3.33
N PHE A 622 -38.37 -5.99 -4.62
CA PHE A 622 -38.06 -4.68 -5.17
C PHE A 622 -39.29 -4.07 -5.82
N ARG A 623 -39.55 -2.79 -5.56
CA ARG A 623 -40.55 -2.02 -6.28
C ARG A 623 -39.95 -1.39 -7.53
N ILE A 624 -40.46 -1.76 -8.69
CA ILE A 624 -40.01 -1.35 -10.03
C ILE A 624 -41.23 -0.81 -10.79
N ALA A 625 -41.16 0.45 -11.22
CA ALA A 625 -42.26 1.11 -11.94
C ALA A 625 -43.64 1.01 -11.26
N GLY A 626 -43.66 0.97 -9.92
CA GLY A 626 -44.90 0.86 -9.12
C GLY A 626 -45.29 -0.57 -8.71
N GLU A 627 -44.75 -1.59 -9.37
CA GLU A 627 -45.02 -2.99 -9.07
C GLU A 627 -43.95 -3.61 -8.17
N GLU A 628 -44.33 -4.59 -7.35
CA GLU A 628 -43.40 -5.29 -6.46
C GLU A 628 -42.98 -6.64 -7.08
N VAL A 629 -41.68 -6.81 -7.28
CA VAL A 629 -41.05 -7.99 -7.87
C VAL A 629 -40.27 -8.71 -6.78
N SER A 630 -40.63 -9.96 -6.50
CA SER A 630 -40.02 -10.77 -5.43
C SER A 630 -39.29 -11.98 -5.99
N GLY A 631 -38.17 -12.34 -5.36
CA GLY A 631 -37.36 -13.50 -5.75
C GLY A 631 -36.47 -13.95 -4.60
N SER A 632 -35.97 -15.19 -4.67
CA SER A 632 -35.06 -15.76 -3.67
C SER A 632 -33.59 -15.49 -4.02
N VAL A 633 -32.74 -15.33 -3.00
CA VAL A 633 -31.29 -15.15 -3.18
C VAL A 633 -30.63 -16.51 -3.36
N THR A 634 -30.19 -16.83 -4.58
CA THR A 634 -29.60 -18.14 -4.93
C THR A 634 -28.09 -18.13 -5.01
N SER A 635 -27.49 -16.94 -5.14
CA SER A 635 -26.03 -16.78 -5.08
C SER A 635 -25.61 -15.50 -4.40
N LEU A 636 -24.54 -15.61 -3.62
CA LEU A 636 -23.74 -14.47 -3.19
C LEU A 636 -22.46 -14.46 -4.02
N ARG A 637 -22.10 -13.30 -4.56
CA ARG A 637 -20.93 -13.15 -5.44
C ARG A 637 -20.01 -12.05 -4.96
N ARG A 638 -18.71 -12.25 -5.19
CA ARG A 638 -17.71 -11.19 -5.10
C ARG A 638 -17.61 -10.50 -6.46
N VAL A 639 -17.63 -9.17 -6.44
CA VAL A 639 -17.62 -8.33 -7.64
C VAL A 639 -16.32 -7.52 -7.67
N ALA A 640 -15.62 -7.58 -8.80
CA ALA A 640 -14.39 -6.82 -9.03
C ALA A 640 -14.70 -5.36 -9.41
N TRP A 641 -15.06 -4.53 -8.43
CA TRP A 641 -15.39 -3.11 -8.63
C TRP A 641 -14.23 -2.26 -9.17
N ASP A 642 -13.01 -2.78 -9.08
CA ASP A 642 -11.76 -2.20 -9.57
C ASP A 642 -11.40 -2.58 -11.01
N SER A 643 -12.20 -3.46 -11.65
CA SER A 643 -12.00 -3.89 -13.05
C SER A 643 -12.33 -2.83 -14.10
N PHE A 644 -12.98 -1.73 -13.72
CA PHE A 644 -13.54 -0.72 -14.63
C PHE A 644 -14.52 -1.28 -15.67
N GLN A 645 -15.15 -2.42 -15.35
CA GLN A 645 -16.24 -3.00 -16.13
C GLN A 645 -17.59 -2.60 -15.54
N VAL A 646 -18.64 -2.65 -16.36
CA VAL A 646 -20.01 -2.41 -15.90
C VAL A 646 -20.43 -3.53 -14.95
N ASN A 647 -20.62 -3.19 -13.67
CA ASN A 647 -20.97 -4.13 -12.61
C ASN A 647 -22.22 -3.67 -11.84
N PHE A 648 -22.94 -4.65 -11.29
CA PHE A 648 -24.19 -4.42 -10.58
C PHE A 648 -24.15 -5.06 -9.18
N PHE A 649 -24.85 -4.44 -8.21
CA PHE A 649 -24.97 -4.97 -6.85
C PHE A 649 -25.94 -6.14 -6.77
N VAL A 650 -27.01 -6.10 -7.57
CA VAL A 650 -28.04 -7.15 -7.62
C VAL A 650 -28.29 -7.47 -9.10
N ILE A 651 -28.22 -8.75 -9.43
CA ILE A 651 -28.52 -9.27 -10.76
C ILE A 651 -29.72 -10.19 -10.62
N ALA A 652 -30.70 -10.02 -11.51
CA ALA A 652 -31.88 -10.85 -11.61
C ALA A 652 -31.68 -11.97 -12.64
N SER A 653 -32.36 -13.08 -12.44
CA SER A 653 -32.56 -14.05 -13.52
C SER A 653 -33.36 -13.41 -14.67
N PRO A 654 -33.14 -13.84 -15.94
CA PRO A 654 -33.81 -13.26 -17.10
C PRO A 654 -35.34 -13.22 -17.02
N GLY A 655 -35.96 -14.20 -16.38
CA GLY A 655 -37.42 -14.24 -16.23
C GLY A 655 -38.01 -13.19 -15.29
N LEU A 656 -37.21 -12.58 -14.39
CA LEU A 656 -37.72 -11.76 -13.31
C LEU A 656 -37.98 -10.29 -13.70
N LEU A 657 -37.25 -9.78 -14.68
CA LEU A 657 -37.31 -8.38 -15.12
C LEU A 657 -37.79 -8.20 -16.56
N VAL A 658 -38.48 -9.21 -17.12
CA VAL A 658 -39.09 -9.13 -18.45
C VAL A 658 -40.13 -7.99 -18.50
N ASP A 659 -40.16 -7.27 -19.63
CA ASP A 659 -41.09 -6.16 -19.93
C ASP A 659 -41.07 -4.99 -18.93
N ARG A 660 -39.98 -4.84 -18.17
CA ARG A 660 -39.82 -3.69 -17.25
C ARG A 660 -39.16 -2.50 -17.94
N PRO A 661 -39.48 -1.26 -17.54
CA PRO A 661 -38.81 -0.06 -18.04
C PRO A 661 -37.30 -0.16 -17.82
N THR A 662 -36.56 -0.32 -18.91
CA THR A 662 -35.12 -0.60 -18.91
C THR A 662 -34.40 0.49 -19.68
N THR A 663 -33.33 1.00 -19.09
CA THR A 663 -32.33 1.80 -19.79
C THR A 663 -31.06 0.97 -19.90
N TYR A 664 -30.20 1.28 -20.85
CA TYR A 664 -28.98 0.52 -21.04
C TYR A 664 -27.73 1.34 -20.65
N ILE A 665 -26.70 0.61 -20.22
CA ILE A 665 -25.37 1.12 -19.89
C ILE A 665 -24.32 0.31 -20.66
N GLY A 666 -23.35 1.00 -21.26
CA GLY A 666 -22.23 0.37 -21.97
C GLY A 666 -20.91 1.01 -21.56
N SER A 667 -19.81 0.33 -21.90
CA SER A 667 -18.46 0.86 -21.69
C SER A 667 -17.57 0.51 -22.86
N PHE A 668 -16.71 1.44 -23.26
CA PHE A 668 -15.80 1.29 -24.39
C PHE A 668 -14.47 2.01 -24.16
N ALA A 669 -13.44 1.57 -24.87
CA ALA A 669 -12.12 2.18 -24.86
C ALA A 669 -11.97 3.14 -26.06
N LEU A 670 -11.69 4.41 -25.77
CA LEU A 670 -11.44 5.44 -26.76
C LEU A 670 -10.02 6.00 -26.59
N PRO A 671 -9.13 5.86 -27.59
CA PRO A 671 -7.81 6.50 -27.56
C PRO A 671 -7.91 8.04 -27.53
N PRO A 672 -7.05 8.76 -26.77
CA PRO A 672 -7.11 10.23 -26.66
C PRO A 672 -7.05 10.95 -28.02
N ALA A 673 -6.32 10.40 -28.98
CA ALA A 673 -6.16 10.96 -30.33
C ALA A 673 -7.46 10.94 -31.18
N ARG A 674 -8.50 10.20 -30.75
CA ARG A 674 -9.75 10.02 -31.49
C ARG A 674 -10.93 10.79 -30.91
N GLY A 675 -10.69 11.91 -30.22
CA GLY A 675 -11.76 12.73 -29.62
C GLY A 675 -12.86 13.19 -30.60
N ALA A 676 -12.55 13.31 -31.90
CA ALA A 676 -13.56 13.62 -32.93
C ALA A 676 -14.64 12.52 -33.06
N VAL A 677 -14.26 11.25 -32.92
CA VAL A 677 -15.19 10.10 -32.97
C VAL A 677 -16.21 10.18 -31.84
N LEU A 678 -15.79 10.63 -30.65
CA LEU A 678 -16.69 10.84 -29.53
C LEU A 678 -17.70 11.95 -29.81
N ALA A 679 -17.27 13.05 -30.42
CA ALA A 679 -18.17 14.14 -30.79
C ALA A 679 -19.21 13.68 -31.83
N ASP A 680 -18.82 12.84 -32.79
CA ASP A 680 -19.74 12.22 -33.76
C ASP A 680 -20.75 11.28 -33.08
N LEU A 681 -20.28 10.44 -32.16
CA LEU A 681 -21.15 9.52 -31.41
C LEU A 681 -22.19 10.28 -30.58
N ILE A 682 -21.79 11.34 -29.90
CA ILE A 682 -22.70 12.20 -29.11
C ILE A 682 -23.72 12.90 -30.01
N ARG A 683 -23.32 13.33 -31.22
CA ARG A 683 -24.23 13.93 -32.21
C ARG A 683 -25.27 12.96 -32.73
N GLN A 684 -24.87 11.70 -33.00
CA GLN A 684 -25.79 10.67 -33.48
C GLN A 684 -26.77 10.21 -32.38
N PHE A 685 -26.33 10.22 -31.12
CA PHE A 685 -27.11 9.75 -29.98
C PHE A 685 -27.26 10.84 -28.89
N PRO A 686 -28.02 11.92 -29.15
CA PRO A 686 -28.13 13.04 -28.21
C PRO A 686 -28.78 12.69 -26.87
N GLY A 687 -29.54 11.57 -26.80
CA GLY A 687 -30.12 11.06 -25.56
C GLY A 687 -29.15 10.23 -24.70
N VAL A 688 -28.01 9.81 -25.26
CA VAL A 688 -27.00 8.99 -24.58
C VAL A 688 -26.01 9.90 -23.87
N THR A 689 -25.79 9.65 -22.59
CA THR A 689 -24.81 10.38 -21.79
C THR A 689 -23.51 9.60 -21.72
N VAL A 690 -22.42 10.14 -22.28
CA VAL A 690 -21.09 9.54 -22.23
C VAL A 690 -20.20 10.27 -21.22
N PHE A 691 -19.55 9.53 -20.32
CA PHE A 691 -18.59 10.06 -19.36
C PHE A 691 -17.21 9.41 -19.53
N ASP A 692 -16.18 10.22 -19.34
CA ASP A 692 -14.76 9.87 -19.47
C ASP A 692 -14.17 9.63 -18.07
N VAL A 693 -13.62 8.43 -17.86
CA VAL A 693 -12.88 8.04 -16.65
C VAL A 693 -11.38 7.83 -16.94
N GLY A 694 -10.91 8.16 -18.14
CA GLY A 694 -9.52 8.02 -18.56
C GLY A 694 -8.54 8.76 -17.66
N MET A 695 -8.88 9.98 -17.22
CA MET A 695 -8.03 10.72 -16.25
C MET A 695 -7.92 10.00 -14.90
N LEU A 696 -8.96 9.30 -14.46
CA LEU A 696 -8.90 8.51 -13.21
C LEU A 696 -8.00 7.28 -13.39
N LEU A 697 -8.12 6.61 -14.54
CA LEU A 697 -7.28 5.46 -14.90
C LEU A 697 -5.80 5.85 -15.00
N GLU A 698 -5.50 6.99 -15.61
CA GLU A 698 -4.15 7.51 -15.72
C GLU A 698 -3.57 7.84 -14.34
N GLN A 699 -4.36 8.49 -13.48
CA GLN A 699 -3.96 8.78 -12.10
C GLN A 699 -3.68 7.49 -11.30
N VAL A 700 -4.48 6.43 -11.48
CA VAL A 700 -4.22 5.13 -10.83
C VAL A 700 -2.95 4.49 -11.39
N ARG A 701 -2.71 4.54 -12.71
CA ARG A 701 -1.47 4.03 -13.33
C ARG A 701 -0.23 4.76 -12.85
N GLU A 702 -0.27 6.09 -12.77
CA GLU A 702 0.83 6.90 -12.21
C GLU A 702 1.16 6.47 -10.78
N ILE A 703 0.14 6.20 -9.98
CA ILE A 703 0.31 5.73 -8.61
C ILE A 703 0.93 4.32 -8.58
N ILE A 704 0.51 3.42 -9.46
CA ILE A 704 1.10 2.07 -9.59
C ILE A 704 2.58 2.19 -9.94
N ASP A 705 2.94 3.06 -10.88
CA ASP A 705 4.33 3.31 -11.27
C ASP A 705 5.15 3.89 -10.12
N GLN A 706 4.58 4.83 -9.34
CA GLN A 706 5.22 5.34 -8.13
C GLN A 706 5.48 4.23 -7.12
N VAL A 707 4.48 3.40 -6.83
CA VAL A 707 4.61 2.30 -5.88
C VAL A 707 5.67 1.30 -6.36
N SER A 708 5.63 0.92 -7.64
CA SER A 708 6.62 0.03 -8.27
C SER A 708 8.05 0.54 -8.14
N LEU A 709 8.27 1.84 -8.40
CA LEU A 709 9.59 2.46 -8.21
C LEU A 709 10.03 2.34 -6.76
N VAL A 710 9.15 2.65 -5.81
CA VAL A 710 9.48 2.60 -4.38
C VAL A 710 9.80 1.18 -3.93
N VAL A 711 9.05 0.18 -4.41
CA VAL A 711 9.34 -1.24 -4.18
C VAL A 711 10.77 -1.58 -4.60
N GLN A 712 11.20 -1.13 -5.78
CA GLN A 712 12.56 -1.37 -6.27
C GLN A 712 13.62 -0.76 -5.35
N TYR A 713 13.37 0.43 -4.80
CA TYR A 713 14.28 1.05 -3.83
C TYR A 713 14.35 0.27 -2.51
N VAL A 714 13.22 -0.22 -1.98
CA VAL A 714 13.23 -1.04 -0.76
C VAL A 714 13.96 -2.35 -0.98
N PHE A 715 13.81 -2.94 -2.17
CA PHE A 715 14.56 -4.14 -2.56
C PHE A 715 16.08 -3.94 -2.45
N VAL A 716 16.61 -2.78 -2.84
CA VAL A 716 18.04 -2.46 -2.69
C VAL A 716 18.48 -2.50 -1.23
N PHE A 717 17.71 -1.90 -0.30
CA PHE A 717 18.07 -1.92 1.12
C PHE A 717 18.01 -3.33 1.72
N THR A 718 17.00 -4.11 1.35
CA THR A 718 16.89 -5.52 1.77
C THR A 718 18.06 -6.34 1.24
N LEU A 719 18.49 -6.09 0.00
CA LEU A 719 19.66 -6.74 -0.60
C LEU A 719 20.94 -6.39 0.15
N LEU A 720 21.16 -5.11 0.47
CA LEU A 720 22.30 -4.66 1.27
C LEU A 720 22.29 -5.28 2.68
N ALA A 721 21.12 -5.38 3.31
CA ALA A 721 20.97 -6.06 4.60
C ALA A 721 21.32 -7.56 4.49
N GLY A 722 20.83 -8.23 3.44
CA GLY A 722 21.14 -9.64 3.16
C GLY A 722 22.63 -9.88 2.93
N ILE A 723 23.30 -9.02 2.17
CA ILE A 723 24.76 -9.05 1.98
C ILE A 723 25.49 -8.85 3.32
N THR A 724 24.99 -7.95 4.17
CA THR A 724 25.58 -7.71 5.50
C THR A 724 25.45 -8.93 6.42
N VAL A 725 24.29 -9.61 6.39
CA VAL A 725 24.11 -10.90 7.08
C VAL A 725 25.07 -11.95 6.53
N LEU A 726 25.21 -12.04 5.20
CA LEU A 726 26.12 -12.98 4.55
C LEU A 726 27.57 -12.78 5.02
N ILE A 727 28.04 -11.53 5.03
CA ILE A 727 29.36 -11.16 5.54
C ILE A 727 29.51 -11.57 7.02
N ALA A 728 28.52 -11.27 7.86
CA ALA A 728 28.54 -11.63 9.29
C ALA A 728 28.60 -13.15 9.51
N ALA A 729 27.80 -13.91 8.75
CA ALA A 729 27.69 -15.37 8.81
C ALA A 729 28.97 -16.08 8.36
N VAL A 730 29.62 -15.56 7.33
CA VAL A 730 30.91 -16.06 6.88
C VAL A 730 32.00 -15.75 7.91
N GLN A 731 32.04 -14.53 8.46
CA GLN A 731 32.99 -14.16 9.53
C GLN A 731 32.81 -15.05 10.76
N ALA A 732 31.57 -15.41 11.12
CA ALA A 732 31.30 -16.27 12.25
C ALA A 732 31.87 -17.69 12.13
N GLY A 733 31.96 -18.22 10.90
CA GLY A 733 32.56 -19.52 10.63
C GLY A 733 34.06 -19.49 10.34
N ALA A 734 34.63 -18.32 10.02
CA ALA A 734 36.00 -18.22 9.52
C ALA A 734 37.07 -18.66 10.54
N GLN A 735 36.88 -18.38 11.84
CA GLN A 735 37.86 -18.71 12.88
C GLN A 735 38.06 -20.22 13.05
N ASP A 736 36.96 -20.99 13.06
CA ASP A 736 37.00 -22.44 13.16
C ASP A 736 37.59 -23.07 11.89
N ARG A 737 37.24 -22.52 10.73
CA ARG A 737 37.75 -22.97 9.42
C ARG A 737 39.26 -22.75 9.27
N LEU A 738 39.77 -21.64 9.78
CA LEU A 738 41.21 -21.34 9.78
C LEU A 738 42.02 -22.40 10.55
N THR A 739 41.53 -22.83 11.71
CA THR A 739 42.19 -23.86 12.52
C THR A 739 42.15 -25.23 11.82
N GLU A 740 41.01 -25.59 11.23
CA GLU A 740 40.86 -26.85 10.48
C GLU A 740 41.74 -26.89 9.22
N MET A 741 41.79 -25.78 8.46
CA MET A 741 42.69 -25.67 7.30
C MET A 741 44.15 -25.73 7.70
N ALA A 742 44.55 -25.14 8.83
CA ALA A 742 45.92 -25.22 9.31
C ALA A 742 46.33 -26.66 9.62
N ILE A 743 45.44 -27.43 10.25
CA ILE A 743 45.67 -28.86 10.55
C ILE A 743 45.73 -29.67 9.26
N LEU A 744 44.77 -29.52 8.34
CA LEU A 744 44.77 -30.25 7.07
C LEU A 744 45.98 -29.93 6.20
N ARG A 745 46.41 -28.66 6.18
CA ARG A 745 47.60 -28.24 5.44
C ARG A 745 48.87 -28.79 6.05
N ALA A 746 48.95 -28.91 7.38
CA ALA A 746 50.03 -29.60 8.07
C ALA A 746 50.07 -31.11 7.75
N LEU A 747 48.90 -31.73 7.53
CA LEU A 747 48.76 -33.12 7.09
C LEU A 747 48.96 -33.33 5.57
N GLY A 748 49.39 -32.31 4.82
CA GLY A 748 49.72 -32.42 3.39
C GLY A 748 48.58 -32.11 2.41
N ALA A 749 47.46 -31.53 2.85
CA ALA A 749 46.38 -31.14 1.94
C ALA A 749 46.81 -29.97 1.03
N GLY A 750 46.74 -30.20 -0.29
CA GLY A 750 47.04 -29.17 -1.29
C GLY A 750 46.01 -28.02 -1.31
N ARG A 751 46.47 -26.80 -1.58
CA ARG A 751 45.64 -25.56 -1.61
C ARG A 751 44.38 -25.70 -2.48
N ARG A 752 44.51 -26.26 -3.68
CA ARG A 752 43.39 -26.46 -4.61
C ARG A 752 42.31 -27.38 -4.03
N ARG A 753 42.70 -28.43 -3.29
CA ARG A 753 41.74 -29.36 -2.65
C ARG A 753 40.99 -28.68 -1.50
N LEU A 754 41.69 -27.83 -0.73
CA LEU A 754 41.07 -27.05 0.36
C LEU A 754 40.08 -26.01 -0.18
N GLU A 755 40.44 -25.31 -1.26
CA GLU A 755 39.56 -24.35 -1.94
C GLU A 755 38.31 -25.05 -2.52
N TRP A 756 38.46 -26.19 -3.19
CA TRP A 756 37.33 -26.97 -3.72
C TRP A 756 36.41 -27.53 -2.64
N GLY A 757 36.97 -28.08 -1.56
CA GLY A 757 36.17 -28.61 -0.44
C GLY A 757 35.30 -27.52 0.19
N LEU A 758 35.86 -26.33 0.38
CA LEU A 758 35.14 -25.22 0.99
C LEU A 758 34.13 -24.57 0.04
N LEU A 759 34.45 -24.48 -1.25
CA LEU A 759 33.47 -24.08 -2.27
C LEU A 759 32.26 -25.01 -2.24
N LEU A 760 32.50 -26.32 -2.25
CA LEU A 760 31.43 -27.33 -2.23
C LEU A 760 30.57 -27.23 -0.96
N GLU A 761 31.19 -26.94 0.18
CA GLU A 761 30.45 -26.70 1.42
C GLU A 761 29.53 -25.49 1.33
N PHE A 762 30.03 -24.35 0.85
CA PHE A 762 29.22 -23.15 0.66
C PHE A 762 28.14 -23.33 -0.41
N LEU A 763 28.40 -24.13 -1.44
CA LEU A 763 27.43 -24.45 -2.49
C LEU A 763 26.28 -25.32 -1.93
N ILE A 764 26.58 -26.30 -1.06
CA ILE A 764 25.57 -27.11 -0.36
C ILE A 764 24.77 -26.26 0.63
N LEU A 765 25.44 -25.43 1.43
CA LEU A 765 24.77 -24.53 2.37
C LEU A 765 23.88 -23.53 1.63
N GLY A 766 24.37 -22.99 0.50
CA GLY A 766 23.65 -22.00 -0.28
C GLY A 766 22.49 -22.57 -1.08
N SER A 767 22.63 -23.77 -1.66
CA SER A 767 21.52 -24.44 -2.34
C SER A 767 20.42 -24.84 -1.36
N MET A 768 20.78 -25.35 -0.17
CA MET A 768 19.80 -25.69 0.86
C MET A 768 19.13 -24.45 1.45
N ALA A 769 19.91 -23.39 1.75
CA ALA A 769 19.36 -22.12 2.19
C ALA A 769 18.39 -21.55 1.15
N GLY A 770 18.77 -21.61 -0.13
CA GLY A 770 17.96 -21.19 -1.27
C GLY A 770 16.67 -21.99 -1.47
N LEU A 771 16.75 -23.32 -1.32
CA LEU A 771 15.58 -24.21 -1.40
C LEU A 771 14.57 -23.93 -0.29
N LEU A 772 15.04 -23.87 0.96
CA LEU A 772 14.19 -23.57 2.11
C LEU A 772 13.62 -22.15 2.01
N ALA A 773 14.44 -21.20 1.58
CA ALA A 773 14.00 -19.84 1.32
C ALA A 773 12.90 -19.77 0.26
N ALA A 774 13.03 -20.49 -0.86
CA ALA A 774 12.00 -20.56 -1.89
C ALA A 774 10.71 -21.17 -1.34
N PHE A 775 10.80 -22.30 -0.63
CA PHE A 775 9.64 -22.96 -0.03
C PHE A 775 8.90 -22.03 0.94
N PHE A 776 9.59 -21.45 1.92
CA PHE A 776 8.96 -20.57 2.90
C PHE A 776 8.49 -19.25 2.29
N SER A 777 9.17 -18.74 1.25
CA SER A 777 8.73 -17.57 0.49
C SER A 777 7.42 -17.83 -0.26
N VAL A 778 7.25 -19.01 -0.85
CA VAL A 778 6.01 -19.40 -1.55
C VAL A 778 4.85 -19.55 -0.55
N VAL A 779 5.10 -20.21 0.60
CA VAL A 779 4.09 -20.37 1.66
C VAL A 779 3.70 -19.02 2.25
N ALA A 780 4.68 -18.18 2.62
CA ALA A 780 4.43 -16.84 3.14
C ALA A 780 3.73 -15.95 2.10
N GLY A 781 4.17 -16.01 0.84
CA GLY A 781 3.55 -15.29 -0.29
C GLY A 781 2.08 -15.67 -0.46
N HIS A 782 1.75 -16.97 -0.41
CA HIS A 782 0.37 -17.45 -0.50
C HIS A 782 -0.51 -16.93 0.64
N ILE A 783 -0.03 -17.02 1.89
CA ILE A 783 -0.76 -16.54 3.08
C ILE A 783 -1.00 -15.02 2.97
N LEU A 784 0.05 -14.26 2.67
CA LEU A 784 -0.06 -12.80 2.55
C LEU A 784 -0.97 -12.41 1.37
N ALA A 785 -0.83 -13.06 0.22
CA ALA A 785 -1.67 -12.79 -0.95
C ALA A 785 -3.16 -13.02 -0.64
N ARG A 786 -3.51 -14.09 0.08
CA ARG A 786 -4.91 -14.41 0.41
C ARG A 786 -5.46 -13.57 1.56
N GLU A 787 -4.75 -13.52 2.69
CA GLU A 787 -5.28 -12.95 3.94
C GLU A 787 -5.04 -11.44 4.07
N VAL A 788 -4.02 -10.90 3.40
CA VAL A 788 -3.66 -9.47 3.49
C VAL A 788 -4.02 -8.71 2.22
N PHE A 789 -3.80 -9.33 1.05
CA PHE A 789 -4.00 -8.65 -0.23
C PHE A 789 -5.24 -9.13 -1.00
N ASP A 790 -5.93 -10.20 -0.61
CA ASP A 790 -7.08 -10.76 -1.34
C ASP A 790 -6.81 -10.93 -2.86
N LEU A 791 -5.60 -11.40 -3.21
CA LEU A 791 -5.12 -11.59 -4.58
C LEU A 791 -4.94 -13.08 -4.93
N PRO A 792 -5.22 -13.48 -6.19
CA PRO A 792 -4.86 -14.82 -6.66
C PRO A 792 -3.34 -14.98 -6.66
N PHE A 793 -2.85 -16.06 -6.05
CA PHE A 793 -1.42 -16.34 -5.95
C PHE A 793 -1.04 -17.55 -6.79
N GLN A 794 -0.15 -17.37 -7.75
CA GLN A 794 0.38 -18.45 -8.60
C GLN A 794 1.91 -18.42 -8.60
N PRO A 795 2.57 -19.23 -7.75
CA PRO A 795 4.01 -19.18 -7.63
C PRO A 795 4.68 -19.69 -8.90
N GLY A 796 5.40 -18.82 -9.59
CA GLY A 796 6.21 -19.20 -10.75
C GLY A 796 7.40 -20.11 -10.39
N ILE A 797 7.80 -20.97 -11.34
CA ILE A 797 8.98 -21.86 -11.21
C ILE A 797 10.28 -21.06 -10.99
N ALA A 798 10.32 -19.80 -11.43
CA ALA A 798 11.46 -18.91 -11.28
C ALA A 798 11.91 -18.73 -9.81
N VAL A 799 10.98 -18.75 -8.85
CA VAL A 799 11.30 -18.58 -7.41
C VAL A 799 12.24 -19.70 -6.93
N TRP A 800 12.03 -20.92 -7.41
CA TRP A 800 12.84 -22.09 -7.06
C TRP A 800 14.21 -22.03 -7.73
N LEU A 801 14.26 -21.68 -9.01
CA LEU A 801 15.52 -21.57 -9.77
C LEU A 801 16.39 -20.43 -9.23
N VAL A 802 15.80 -19.26 -8.99
CA VAL A 802 16.49 -18.10 -8.42
C VAL A 802 16.88 -18.36 -6.96
N GLY A 803 16.01 -19.02 -6.18
CA GLY A 803 16.33 -19.38 -4.80
C GLY A 803 17.52 -20.33 -4.70
N ILE A 804 17.44 -21.49 -5.35
CA ILE A 804 18.49 -22.52 -5.29
C ILE A 804 19.75 -22.04 -6.00
N GLY A 805 19.62 -21.57 -7.24
CA GLY A 805 20.75 -21.14 -8.06
C GLY A 805 21.38 -19.85 -7.52
N GLY A 806 20.57 -18.85 -7.22
CA GLY A 806 21.03 -17.59 -6.62
C GLY A 806 21.65 -17.79 -5.24
N GLY A 807 21.05 -18.63 -4.38
CA GLY A 807 21.63 -18.98 -3.08
C GLY A 807 22.98 -19.69 -3.19
N ALA A 808 23.09 -20.69 -4.07
CA ALA A 808 24.34 -21.42 -4.31
C ALA A 808 25.45 -20.51 -4.86
N VAL A 809 25.14 -19.70 -5.88
CA VAL A 809 26.10 -18.79 -6.51
C VAL A 809 26.53 -17.67 -5.57
N SER A 810 25.58 -17.01 -4.90
CA SER A 810 25.90 -15.90 -3.99
C SER A 810 26.74 -16.38 -2.81
N ILE A 811 26.31 -17.42 -2.09
CA ILE A 811 27.05 -17.93 -0.92
C ILE A 811 28.38 -18.57 -1.33
N GLY A 812 28.42 -19.28 -2.47
CA GLY A 812 29.65 -19.83 -3.04
C GLY A 812 30.68 -18.74 -3.37
N LEU A 813 30.27 -17.69 -4.07
CA LEU A 813 31.15 -16.59 -4.48
C LEU A 813 31.65 -15.76 -3.29
N PHE A 814 30.76 -15.40 -2.37
CA PHE A 814 31.13 -14.66 -1.16
C PHE A 814 32.00 -15.50 -0.22
N GLY A 815 31.73 -16.81 -0.13
CA GLY A 815 32.59 -17.77 0.55
C GLY A 815 34.01 -17.73 -0.02
N LEU A 816 34.16 -17.86 -1.34
CA LEU A 816 35.46 -17.77 -2.04
C LEU A 816 36.20 -16.46 -1.77
N LEU A 817 35.50 -15.32 -1.84
CA LEU A 817 36.10 -14.01 -1.58
C LEU A 817 36.59 -13.88 -0.14
N ALA A 818 35.81 -14.34 0.84
CA ALA A 818 36.22 -14.30 2.25
C ALA A 818 37.44 -15.18 2.53
N ILE A 819 37.54 -16.34 1.88
CA ILE A 819 38.65 -17.28 2.02
C ILE A 819 39.98 -16.71 1.49
N ARG A 820 39.96 -15.82 0.48
CA ARG A 820 41.20 -15.21 -0.05
C ARG A 820 41.99 -14.47 1.03
N SER A 821 41.29 -13.82 1.98
CA SER A 821 41.93 -13.15 3.12
C SER A 821 42.57 -14.15 4.11
N VAL A 822 41.97 -15.33 4.24
CA VAL A 822 42.36 -16.42 5.13
C VAL A 822 43.58 -17.18 4.59
N LEU A 823 43.59 -17.51 3.29
CA LEU A 823 44.67 -18.28 2.65
C LEU A 823 45.96 -17.48 2.43
N ARG A 824 45.91 -16.15 2.51
CA ARG A 824 47.08 -15.26 2.40
C ARG A 824 47.95 -15.26 3.67
N ASN A 825 47.42 -15.68 4.81
CA ASN A 825 48.19 -15.74 6.06
C ASN A 825 49.00 -17.05 6.14
N PRO A 826 50.30 -17.02 6.49
CA PRO A 826 51.10 -18.23 6.64
C PRO A 826 50.54 -19.13 7.75
N PRO A 827 50.43 -20.45 7.55
CA PRO A 827 49.97 -21.39 8.59
C PRO A 827 50.88 -21.40 9.83
N LEU A 828 52.16 -21.07 9.65
CA LEU A 828 53.18 -21.00 10.70
C LEU A 828 52.83 -20.02 11.82
N THR A 829 52.31 -18.83 11.48
CA THR A 829 51.92 -17.77 12.44
C THR A 829 50.82 -18.19 13.41
N ARG A 830 50.00 -19.20 13.08
CA ARG A 830 48.97 -19.73 13.98
C ARG A 830 49.35 -21.03 14.67
N LEU A 831 50.15 -21.89 14.03
CA LEU A 831 50.63 -23.12 14.69
C LEU A 831 51.53 -22.80 15.89
N GLN A 832 52.31 -21.72 15.82
CA GLN A 832 53.06 -21.18 16.96
C GLN A 832 52.16 -20.65 18.10
N TRP A 833 50.91 -20.29 17.81
CA TRP A 833 49.90 -19.87 18.80
C TRP A 833 49.11 -21.03 19.40
N ILE A 834 49.18 -22.23 18.80
CA ILE A 834 48.60 -23.47 19.37
C ILE A 834 49.62 -24.17 20.28
N GLN A 835 50.92 -23.97 20.05
CA GLN A 835 51.99 -24.47 20.91
C GLN A 835 52.26 -23.61 22.16
N ASN A 836 51.77 -22.36 22.20
CA ASN A 836 51.89 -21.40 23.32
C ASN A 836 50.51 -20.96 23.84
#